data_AF-A0A292YF98-F1
#
_entry.id   AF-A0A292YF98-F1
#
_cell.length_a   1.000
_cell.length_b   1.000
_cell.length_c   1.000
_cell.angle_alpha   90.00
_cell.angle_beta   90.00
_cell.angle_gamma   90.00
#
_symmetry.space_group_name_H-M   'P 1'
#
loop_
_entity.id
_entity.type
_entity.pdbx_description
1 polymer ?
#
loop_
_entity_poly.entity_id
_entity_poly.type
_entity_poly.pdbx_seq_one_letter_code
_entity_poly.pdbx_strand_id
1 'polypeptide(L)'
;MSYSVIYLDGTNGLPFKECEVCKKIKRNVIEPVAVFVPKEKENEYKEKFKILSEEKLQKELENLYKNTKWYKKNSKNFATCIFHCEKENEIWMENFNDGYEEYAKRRDEIISKKESFNENFEIKWNEFLVAEFWKRIRAYRFAVDYIELWEKETNLLKFEKNHEKYEENVQKYWNNFLKNLKNKEFVPSLDELKKNKELILFNFENLSNKSKEYAFQNIIFPKFFFYYFNKNYHEKNINFFYSNEKWELNNKINIHNTIFKDNCNFSKITINNTINISNTIFNKDAYFTEMILNGSFTFNNINLANIINFQYTLFKYDTQFINLTCNIISFKSTKFEKKIFFIKSTIHQTINFKNTKFYDLIYLEINSFNSIIFENNIFKQKVFLDFKENKKCNCNYNYNFTLKNTELKEENKIIIRNLKTVNLIIEEINNSTDNFFFYNTKIINLEEYKNYLNKNNFPIDKNFIKNLKSNISIVNSHLNKMKFINCDFSNAKNIHIEDSDLTEVKFINTEWGKISEKRICPALFEEKPKKARETYRQLKYALDNQKDHINANEFFSLEMKAYGKSLKWNNWQDKIIFTINKWTSDFGQNWIKPLIWIFISTLTITYLSLFKNWQNLLQFTFKEIFPLIPAIIFLIFINVNSNEKGKFKNLLFVITNILFILGFTFAIYEQRKWNIFDDIANIFNVKKQLSSNKHIIIGYKFLYLLYTILLSFFIYQFIIAVKRKTKR
;
A
#
# COMPACT_ATOMS: atom_id res chain seq x y z
N MET A 1 48.27 4.91 -18.42
CA MET A 1 49.70 5.30 -18.38
C MET A 1 49.90 6.13 -17.13
N SER A 2 50.79 5.71 -16.24
CA SER A 2 51.18 6.46 -15.06
C SER A 2 52.27 7.48 -15.42
N TYR A 3 52.26 8.64 -14.78
CA TYR A 3 53.25 9.71 -14.99
C TYR A 3 53.91 10.06 -13.65
N SER A 4 55.16 10.47 -13.71
CA SER A 4 55.94 11.05 -12.60
C SER A 4 56.27 12.51 -12.89
N VAL A 5 56.46 13.30 -11.83
CA VAL A 5 56.82 14.73 -11.91
C VAL A 5 58.25 14.91 -11.44
N ILE A 6 59.08 15.58 -12.23
CA ILE A 6 60.46 15.94 -11.90
C ILE A 6 60.55 17.47 -11.77
N TYR A 7 61.02 17.96 -10.62
CA TYR A 7 61.22 19.39 -10.37
C TYR A 7 62.67 19.79 -10.68
N LEU A 8 62.84 20.83 -11.50
CA LEU A 8 64.12 21.42 -11.85
C LEU A 8 64.45 22.53 -10.84
N ASP A 9 64.57 22.15 -9.57
CA ASP A 9 64.65 23.02 -8.40
C ASP A 9 66.04 23.14 -7.78
N GLY A 10 67.07 22.58 -8.43
CA GLY A 10 68.43 22.58 -7.90
C GLY A 10 68.71 21.45 -6.90
N THR A 11 67.69 20.72 -6.46
CA THR A 11 67.85 19.63 -5.48
C THR A 11 68.21 18.32 -6.17
N ASN A 12 68.83 17.40 -5.41
CA ASN A 12 69.19 16.06 -5.89
C ASN A 12 70.07 16.05 -7.17
N GLY A 13 70.85 17.12 -7.40
CA GLY A 13 71.72 17.28 -8.57
C GLY A 13 70.99 17.71 -9.86
N LEU A 14 69.69 18.00 -9.80
CA LEU A 14 68.94 18.53 -10.94
C LEU A 14 69.24 20.02 -11.14
N PRO A 15 69.24 20.53 -12.38
CA PRO A 15 69.47 21.95 -12.63
C PRO A 15 68.31 22.78 -12.08
N PHE A 16 68.60 23.96 -11.50
CA PHE A 16 67.57 24.94 -11.16
C PHE A 16 67.15 25.68 -12.43
N LYS A 17 65.84 25.73 -12.71
CA LYS A 17 65.31 26.46 -13.86
C LYS A 17 64.08 27.27 -13.49
N GLU A 18 64.19 28.58 -13.59
CA GLU A 18 63.09 29.52 -13.36
C GLU A 18 61.99 29.37 -14.43
N CYS A 19 60.73 29.54 -14.01
CA CYS A 19 59.63 29.63 -14.95
C CYS A 19 59.61 31.01 -15.66
N GLU A 20 59.93 31.04 -16.95
CA GLU A 20 59.86 32.23 -17.82
C GLU A 20 58.50 32.94 -17.80
N VAL A 21 57.41 32.19 -17.59
CA VAL A 21 56.07 32.78 -17.46
C VAL A 21 55.95 33.59 -16.19
N CYS A 22 56.35 33.02 -15.05
CA CYS A 22 56.35 33.69 -13.74
C CYS A 22 57.21 34.95 -13.77
N LYS A 23 58.34 34.88 -14.48
CA LYS A 23 59.24 36.02 -14.73
C LYS A 23 58.57 37.11 -15.57
N LYS A 24 57.91 36.74 -16.67
CA LYS A 24 57.23 37.68 -17.58
C LYS A 24 56.05 38.40 -16.94
N ILE A 25 55.30 37.74 -16.05
CA ILE A 25 54.17 38.36 -15.32
C ILE A 25 54.60 39.05 -14.01
N LYS A 26 55.91 39.17 -13.75
CA LYS A 26 56.49 39.83 -12.56
C LYS A 26 55.93 39.31 -11.23
N ARG A 27 55.94 37.98 -11.03
CA ARG A 27 55.61 37.40 -9.72
C ARG A 27 56.70 37.70 -8.69
N ASN A 28 56.29 37.93 -7.45
CA ASN A 28 57.19 38.18 -6.32
C ASN A 28 58.01 36.94 -5.89
N VAL A 29 57.64 35.74 -6.37
CA VAL A 29 58.35 34.47 -6.15
C VAL A 29 58.41 33.73 -7.49
N ILE A 30 59.60 33.30 -7.90
CA ILE A 30 59.84 32.56 -9.14
C ILE A 30 60.14 31.10 -8.77
N GLU A 31 59.19 30.21 -9.06
CA GLU A 31 59.31 28.77 -8.77
C GLU A 31 59.99 27.99 -9.94
N PRO A 32 60.57 26.82 -9.62
CA PRO A 32 61.26 25.98 -10.60
C PRO A 32 60.33 25.27 -11.59
N VAL A 33 60.87 24.88 -12.76
CA VAL A 33 60.13 24.16 -13.82
C VAL A 33 59.85 22.71 -13.41
N ALA A 34 58.60 22.24 -13.55
CA ALA A 34 58.21 20.85 -13.36
C ALA A 34 57.99 20.11 -14.68
N VAL A 35 58.50 18.89 -14.81
CA VAL A 35 58.49 18.07 -16.03
C VAL A 35 57.74 16.78 -15.80
N PHE A 36 56.74 16.48 -16.63
CA PHE A 36 56.01 15.21 -16.57
C PHE A 36 56.62 14.19 -17.51
N VAL A 37 56.94 13.02 -16.97
CA VAL A 37 57.52 11.91 -17.73
C VAL A 37 56.72 10.63 -17.43
N PRO A 38 56.62 9.67 -18.37
CA PRO A 38 56.05 8.36 -18.05
C PRO A 38 56.76 7.75 -16.84
N LYS A 39 56.02 7.16 -15.91
CA LYS A 39 56.55 6.68 -14.62
C LYS A 39 57.69 5.68 -14.83
N GLU A 40 57.57 4.82 -15.85
CA GLU A 40 58.61 3.87 -16.25
C GLU A 40 59.93 4.51 -16.75
N LYS A 41 59.92 5.81 -17.06
CA LYS A 41 61.09 6.58 -17.53
C LYS A 41 61.60 7.61 -16.53
N GLU A 42 61.05 7.67 -15.32
CA GLU A 42 61.40 8.72 -14.35
C GLU A 42 62.91 8.78 -14.06
N ASN A 43 63.52 7.63 -13.76
CA ASN A 43 64.94 7.56 -13.45
C ASN A 43 65.82 7.91 -14.67
N GLU A 44 65.41 7.48 -15.87
CA GLU A 44 66.07 7.83 -17.13
C GLU A 44 66.14 9.36 -17.30
N TYR A 45 65.01 10.05 -17.12
CA TYR A 45 64.96 11.50 -17.27
C TYR A 45 65.63 12.26 -16.12
N LYS A 46 65.56 11.77 -14.88
CA LYS A 46 66.29 12.37 -13.75
C LYS A 46 67.79 12.35 -14.01
N GLU A 47 68.37 11.20 -14.35
CA GLU A 47 69.80 11.11 -14.67
C GLU A 47 70.17 11.92 -15.91
N LYS A 48 69.30 11.91 -16.93
CA LYS A 48 69.49 12.72 -18.13
C LYS A 48 69.52 14.22 -17.81
N PHE A 49 68.63 14.73 -16.97
CA PHE A 49 68.61 16.16 -16.64
C PHE A 49 69.80 16.62 -15.79
N LYS A 50 70.38 15.75 -14.95
CA LYS A 50 71.58 16.08 -14.14
C LYS A 50 72.81 16.45 -14.97
N ILE A 51 72.96 15.86 -16.16
CA ILE A 51 74.17 15.98 -16.98
C ILE A 51 74.03 16.95 -18.16
N LEU A 52 72.86 17.55 -18.37
CA LEU A 52 72.61 18.44 -19.50
C LEU A 52 73.00 19.89 -19.17
N SER A 53 73.69 20.53 -20.10
CA SER A 53 73.83 21.99 -20.07
C SER A 53 72.46 22.66 -20.28
N GLU A 54 72.30 23.91 -19.84
CA GLU A 54 71.01 24.62 -19.88
C GLU A 54 70.39 24.68 -21.29
N GLU A 55 71.19 24.92 -22.33
CA GLU A 55 70.73 24.89 -23.73
C GLU A 55 70.26 23.51 -24.17
N LYS A 56 70.96 22.44 -23.74
CA LYS A 56 70.59 21.07 -24.08
C LYS A 56 69.35 20.62 -23.31
N LEU A 57 69.22 21.03 -22.04
CA LEU A 57 68.04 20.83 -21.22
C LEU A 57 66.81 21.49 -21.86
N GLN A 58 66.95 22.74 -22.34
CA GLN A 58 65.87 23.42 -23.06
C GLN A 58 65.43 22.65 -24.32
N LYS A 59 66.37 22.22 -25.16
CA LYS A 59 66.05 21.40 -26.35
C LYS A 59 65.40 20.06 -26.00
N GLU A 60 65.83 19.43 -24.91
CA GLU A 60 65.27 18.16 -24.46
C GLU A 60 63.83 18.33 -23.96
N LEU A 61 63.56 19.38 -23.20
CA LEU A 61 62.19 19.75 -22.79
C LEU A 61 61.32 20.03 -24.02
N GLU A 62 61.81 20.81 -24.97
CA GLU A 62 61.09 21.07 -26.23
C GLU A 62 60.79 19.78 -27.00
N ASN A 63 61.73 18.84 -27.08
CA ASN A 63 61.55 17.54 -27.74
C ASN A 63 60.53 16.65 -27.03
N LEU A 64 60.57 16.60 -25.69
CA LEU A 64 59.59 15.89 -24.85
C LEU A 64 58.17 16.34 -25.17
N TYR A 65 57.95 17.65 -25.32
CA TYR A 65 56.63 18.19 -25.59
C TYR A 65 56.23 18.13 -27.07
N LYS A 66 57.19 18.17 -28.01
CA LYS A 66 56.97 18.20 -29.48
C LYS A 66 56.05 17.08 -30.00
N ASN A 67 56.09 15.92 -29.37
CA ASN A 67 55.32 14.74 -29.79
C ASN A 67 53.96 14.61 -29.10
N THR A 68 53.65 15.46 -28.12
CA THR A 68 52.32 15.45 -27.49
C THR A 68 51.29 16.12 -28.39
N LYS A 69 50.11 15.51 -28.55
CA LYS A 69 48.99 16.03 -29.35
C LYS A 69 48.57 17.45 -28.92
N TRP A 70 48.87 17.81 -27.67
CA TRP A 70 48.65 19.11 -27.05
C TRP A 70 49.60 20.21 -27.58
N TYR A 71 50.89 19.90 -27.78
CA TYR A 71 51.90 20.87 -28.23
C TYR A 71 51.67 21.36 -29.66
N LYS A 72 51.17 20.48 -30.55
CA LYS A 72 50.83 20.84 -31.94
C LYS A 72 49.71 21.89 -32.06
N LYS A 73 48.93 22.15 -31.00
CA LYS A 73 47.79 23.08 -31.05
C LYS A 73 48.08 24.48 -30.47
N ASN A 74 49.13 24.64 -29.66
CA ASN A 74 49.37 25.84 -28.84
C ASN A 74 50.82 26.40 -28.94
N SER A 75 51.56 26.06 -29.98
CA SER A 75 52.99 26.39 -30.10
C SER A 75 53.23 27.89 -30.37
N LYS A 76 53.50 28.66 -29.31
CA LYS A 76 54.43 29.82 -29.40
C LYS A 76 55.00 30.33 -28.09
N ASN A 77 54.51 29.87 -26.95
CA ASN A 77 55.14 30.06 -25.64
C ASN A 77 54.73 28.86 -24.79
N PHE A 78 55.48 28.55 -23.73
CA PHE A 78 55.13 27.63 -22.63
C PHE A 78 55.89 26.29 -22.58
N ALA A 79 57.03 26.32 -21.92
CA ALA A 79 57.28 25.41 -20.79
C ALA A 79 56.57 26.02 -19.56
N THR A 80 55.32 25.60 -19.29
CA THR A 80 54.56 26.11 -18.14
C THR A 80 54.74 25.23 -16.91
N CYS A 81 55.20 25.88 -15.84
CA CYS A 81 55.00 25.51 -14.46
C CYS A 81 53.48 25.36 -14.19
N ILE A 82 53.03 24.14 -13.89
CA ILE A 82 51.60 23.77 -13.78
C ILE A 82 51.19 23.36 -12.35
N PHE A 83 52.13 23.29 -11.41
CA PHE A 83 51.81 23.11 -9.98
C PHE A 83 52.55 24.17 -9.17
N HIS A 84 51.83 24.91 -8.34
CA HIS A 84 52.43 25.70 -7.27
C HIS A 84 52.00 25.12 -5.93
N CYS A 85 52.91 25.19 -4.97
CA CYS A 85 52.76 24.94 -3.53
C CYS A 85 52.65 23.48 -3.05
N GLU A 86 53.70 23.03 -2.36
CA GLU A 86 53.71 21.84 -1.48
C GLU A 86 52.54 21.86 -0.47
N LYS A 87 52.18 23.06 0.00
CA LYS A 87 51.02 23.30 0.87
C LYS A 87 49.68 23.09 0.16
N GLU A 88 49.58 23.37 -1.14
CA GLU A 88 48.38 23.07 -1.94
C GLU A 88 48.24 21.55 -2.16
N ASN A 89 49.35 20.81 -2.25
CA ASN A 89 49.35 19.35 -2.30
C ASN A 89 49.01 18.73 -0.93
N GLU A 90 49.54 19.25 0.19
CA GLU A 90 49.22 18.77 1.54
C GLU A 90 47.75 18.99 1.91
N ILE A 91 47.23 20.20 1.68
CA ILE A 91 45.81 20.54 1.91
C ILE A 91 44.88 19.67 1.05
N TRP A 92 45.32 19.26 -0.14
CA TRP A 92 44.55 18.38 -1.02
C TRP A 92 44.54 16.93 -0.52
N MET A 93 45.67 16.42 -0.05
CA MET A 93 45.81 15.05 0.46
C MET A 93 45.04 14.83 1.77
N GLU A 94 44.98 15.84 2.64
CA GLU A 94 44.16 15.83 3.87
C GLU A 94 42.65 15.75 3.60
N ASN A 95 42.20 16.19 2.42
CA ASN A 95 40.77 16.30 2.11
C ASN A 95 40.20 15.10 1.33
N PHE A 96 41.02 14.13 0.91
CA PHE A 96 40.61 13.13 -0.09
C PHE A 96 40.71 11.66 0.33
N ASN A 97 41.25 11.27 1.50
CA ASN A 97 41.27 9.84 1.85
C ASN A 97 41.49 9.49 3.34
N ASP A 98 40.80 8.44 3.81
CA ASP A 98 40.98 7.82 5.14
C ASP A 98 42.41 7.27 5.36
N GLY A 99 43.19 7.08 4.29
CA GLY A 99 44.58 6.61 4.34
C GLY A 99 45.66 7.70 4.48
N TYR A 100 45.34 8.98 4.21
CA TYR A 100 46.35 10.04 4.29
C TYR A 100 46.66 10.44 5.73
N GLU A 101 45.67 10.44 6.64
CA GLU A 101 45.97 10.66 8.07
C GLU A 101 46.92 9.61 8.63
N GLU A 102 46.78 8.35 8.19
CA GLU A 102 47.65 7.27 8.63
C GLU A 102 49.06 7.38 8.00
N TYR A 103 49.14 7.73 6.71
CA TYR A 103 50.40 8.04 6.04
C TYR A 103 51.11 9.26 6.66
N ALA A 104 50.38 10.34 6.94
CA ALA A 104 50.90 11.56 7.55
C ALA A 104 51.38 11.29 8.98
N LYS A 105 50.62 10.53 9.78
CA LYS A 105 51.08 10.06 11.11
C LYS A 105 52.37 9.25 11.02
N ARG A 106 52.47 8.30 10.07
CA ARG A 106 53.69 7.50 9.87
C ARG A 106 54.87 8.36 9.40
N ARG A 107 54.64 9.26 8.44
CA ARG A 107 55.63 10.25 7.96
C ARG A 107 56.15 11.09 9.12
N ASP A 108 55.25 11.69 9.89
CA ASP A 108 55.58 12.60 10.97
C ASP A 108 56.27 11.87 12.13
N GLU A 109 55.87 10.63 12.45
CA GLU A 109 56.58 9.76 13.40
C GLU A 109 58.01 9.44 12.94
N ILE A 110 58.23 9.14 11.66
CA ILE A 110 59.56 8.80 11.11
C ILE A 110 60.45 10.06 11.02
N ILE A 111 59.89 11.19 10.59
CA ILE A 111 60.59 12.48 10.57
C ILE A 111 60.95 12.93 11.99
N SER A 112 60.08 12.72 12.98
CA SER A 112 60.38 13.05 14.38
C SER A 112 61.57 12.27 14.95
N LYS A 113 61.88 11.10 14.37
CA LYS A 113 63.04 10.27 14.70
C LYS A 113 64.30 10.65 13.91
N LYS A 114 64.26 11.70 13.08
CA LYS A 114 65.34 12.13 12.16
C LYS A 114 65.73 11.08 11.12
N GLU A 115 64.82 10.18 10.77
CA GLU A 115 65.02 9.18 9.72
C GLU A 115 64.49 9.68 8.36
N SER A 116 65.09 9.23 7.26
CA SER A 116 64.62 9.57 5.91
C SER A 116 63.37 8.76 5.55
N PHE A 117 62.26 9.43 5.26
CA PHE A 117 60.99 8.80 4.89
C PHE A 117 60.88 8.67 3.35
N ASN A 118 60.85 7.43 2.85
CA ASN A 118 60.79 7.09 1.41
C ASN A 118 59.62 6.13 1.09
N GLU A 119 58.41 6.45 1.55
CA GLU A 119 57.21 5.67 1.23
C GLU A 119 56.45 6.31 0.06
N ASN A 120 56.14 5.52 -0.97
CA ASN A 120 55.39 5.99 -2.14
C ASN A 120 53.88 5.85 -1.90
N PHE A 121 53.15 6.98 -1.87
CA PHE A 121 51.69 6.98 -1.80
C PHE A 121 51.08 6.98 -3.22
N GLU A 122 50.39 5.89 -3.60
CA GLU A 122 49.84 5.72 -4.95
C GLU A 122 48.33 6.01 -5.00
N ILE A 123 47.93 7.00 -5.81
CA ILE A 123 46.52 7.37 -6.02
C ILE A 123 46.11 6.95 -7.43
N LYS A 124 45.03 6.16 -7.55
CA LYS A 124 44.44 5.78 -8.85
C LYS A 124 43.47 6.87 -9.33
N TRP A 125 43.83 7.54 -10.41
CA TRP A 125 42.99 8.53 -11.07
C TRP A 125 42.19 7.93 -12.22
N ASN A 126 40.90 8.28 -12.35
CA ASN A 126 40.15 8.05 -13.58
C ASN A 126 40.12 9.34 -14.43
N GLU A 127 39.95 9.19 -15.75
CA GLU A 127 40.03 10.28 -16.73
C GLU A 127 38.96 11.38 -16.49
N PHE A 128 37.80 11.00 -15.97
CA PHE A 128 36.70 11.92 -15.66
C PHE A 128 37.01 12.83 -14.46
N LEU A 129 37.61 12.27 -13.40
CA LEU A 129 38.05 13.01 -12.22
C LEU A 129 39.15 14.01 -12.56
N VAL A 130 40.10 13.62 -13.40
CA VAL A 130 41.16 14.51 -13.89
C VAL A 130 40.55 15.66 -14.71
N ALA A 131 39.60 15.37 -15.60
CA ALA A 131 38.95 16.40 -16.41
C ALA A 131 38.12 17.40 -15.57
N GLU A 132 37.35 16.92 -14.60
CA GLU A 132 36.54 17.75 -13.71
C GLU A 132 37.42 18.55 -12.72
N PHE A 133 38.52 17.98 -12.25
CA PHE A 133 39.55 18.68 -11.47
C PHE A 133 40.11 19.88 -12.25
N TRP A 134 40.58 19.64 -13.48
CA TRP A 134 41.14 20.70 -14.32
C TRP A 134 40.12 21.79 -14.64
N LYS A 135 38.85 21.43 -14.86
CA LYS A 135 37.76 22.38 -15.08
C LYS A 135 37.56 23.30 -13.87
N ARG A 136 37.63 22.76 -12.65
CA ARG A 136 37.42 23.51 -11.41
C ARG A 136 38.59 24.44 -11.07
N ILE A 137 39.82 23.97 -11.23
CA ILE A 137 41.02 24.80 -11.08
C ILE A 137 40.99 25.98 -12.05
N ARG A 138 40.66 25.73 -13.33
CA ARG A 138 40.57 26.80 -14.34
C ARG A 138 39.50 27.84 -13.96
N ALA A 139 38.34 27.41 -13.48
CA ALA A 139 37.27 28.30 -13.06
C ALA A 139 37.62 29.15 -11.82
N TYR A 140 38.28 28.56 -10.81
CA TYR A 140 38.74 29.29 -9.63
C TYR A 140 39.86 30.26 -9.97
N ARG A 141 40.87 29.81 -10.72
CA ARG A 141 41.98 30.66 -11.14
C ARG A 141 41.48 31.87 -11.92
N PHE A 142 40.54 31.63 -12.83
CA PHE A 142 39.85 32.69 -13.55
C PHE A 142 39.12 33.66 -12.60
N ALA A 143 38.41 33.15 -11.60
CA ALA A 143 37.75 34.01 -10.63
C ALA A 143 38.74 34.87 -9.83
N VAL A 144 39.88 34.32 -9.42
CA VAL A 144 40.92 35.07 -8.71
C VAL A 144 41.54 36.16 -9.59
N ASP A 145 41.90 35.82 -10.83
CA ASP A 145 42.58 36.75 -11.74
C ASP A 145 41.67 37.92 -12.18
N TYR A 146 40.34 37.75 -12.08
CA TYR A 146 39.37 38.73 -12.55
C TYR A 146 38.39 39.24 -11.48
N ILE A 147 38.58 38.92 -10.20
CA ILE A 147 37.66 39.33 -9.12
C ILE A 147 37.53 40.86 -9.04
N GLU A 148 38.62 41.61 -9.17
CA GLU A 148 38.56 43.07 -9.12
C GLU A 148 37.79 43.67 -10.30
N LEU A 149 37.85 43.01 -11.47
CA LEU A 149 37.08 43.42 -12.64
C LEU A 149 35.60 43.09 -12.43
N TRP A 150 35.30 41.92 -11.87
CA TRP A 150 33.95 41.52 -11.51
C TRP A 150 33.34 42.47 -10.47
N GLU A 151 34.04 42.78 -9.38
CA GLU A 151 33.58 43.68 -8.33
C GLU A 151 33.28 45.09 -8.84
N LYS A 152 34.09 45.59 -9.79
CA LYS A 152 33.82 46.88 -10.45
C LYS A 152 32.50 46.86 -11.22
N GLU A 153 32.19 45.76 -11.89
CA GLU A 153 30.91 45.59 -12.59
C GLU A 153 29.74 45.41 -11.62
N THR A 154 29.95 44.71 -10.50
CA THR A 154 28.88 44.29 -9.58
C THR A 154 28.68 45.17 -8.37
N ASN A 155 29.37 46.31 -8.23
CA ASN A 155 29.27 47.19 -7.06
C ASN A 155 27.83 47.68 -6.75
N LEU A 156 26.89 47.54 -7.68
CA LEU A 156 25.47 47.87 -7.52
C LEU A 156 24.59 46.70 -7.00
N LEU A 157 25.07 45.45 -7.00
CA LEU A 157 24.29 44.27 -6.60
C LEU A 157 24.09 44.14 -5.07
N LYS A 158 24.86 44.88 -4.27
CA LYS A 158 24.83 44.78 -2.79
C LYS A 158 23.51 45.23 -2.15
N PHE A 159 22.54 45.75 -2.90
CA PHE A 159 21.30 46.33 -2.37
C PHE A 159 19.98 45.74 -2.92
N GLU A 160 20.01 44.72 -3.79
CA GLU A 160 18.78 44.16 -4.39
C GLU A 160 18.20 43.00 -3.54
N LYS A 161 17.07 43.20 -2.86
CA LYS A 161 16.40 42.17 -2.02
C LYS A 161 15.43 41.25 -2.79
N ASN A 162 15.13 41.55 -4.04
CA ASN A 162 14.21 40.75 -4.86
C ASN A 162 14.99 39.74 -5.72
N HIS A 163 14.69 38.45 -5.57
CA HIS A 163 15.41 37.34 -6.20
C HIS A 163 15.29 37.31 -7.74
N GLU A 164 14.11 37.60 -8.31
CA GLU A 164 13.94 37.59 -9.78
C GLU A 164 14.76 38.71 -10.43
N LYS A 165 14.75 39.89 -9.80
CA LYS A 165 15.51 41.05 -10.26
C LYS A 165 17.02 40.88 -10.04
N TYR A 166 17.41 40.12 -9.02
CA TYR A 166 18.80 39.74 -8.78
C TYR A 166 19.35 38.85 -9.91
N GLU A 167 18.61 37.82 -10.34
CA GLU A 167 19.06 36.93 -11.42
C GLU A 167 19.20 37.65 -12.77
N GLU A 168 18.23 38.51 -13.11
CA GLU A 168 18.28 39.33 -14.32
C GLU A 168 19.51 40.26 -14.32
N ASN A 169 19.78 40.89 -13.18
CA ASN A 169 20.95 41.74 -12.98
C ASN A 169 22.25 40.94 -13.08
N VAL A 170 22.37 39.78 -12.43
CA VAL A 170 23.58 38.91 -12.51
C VAL A 170 23.85 38.50 -13.96
N GLN A 171 22.83 38.18 -14.75
CA GLN A 171 22.99 37.86 -16.18
C GLN A 171 23.48 39.08 -16.99
N LYS A 172 22.95 40.27 -16.71
CA LYS A 172 23.38 41.53 -17.33
C LYS A 172 24.85 41.84 -17.02
N TYR A 173 25.25 41.74 -15.75
CA TYR A 173 26.63 41.98 -15.32
C TYR A 173 27.59 40.94 -15.88
N TRP A 174 27.19 39.67 -15.93
CA TRP A 174 27.98 38.63 -16.59
C TRP A 174 28.25 38.95 -18.06
N ASN A 175 27.24 39.42 -18.80
CA ASN A 175 27.41 39.80 -20.20
C ASN A 175 28.34 41.01 -20.36
N ASN A 176 28.25 42.01 -19.48
CA ASN A 176 29.16 43.17 -19.47
C ASN A 176 30.60 42.76 -19.13
N PHE A 177 30.77 41.92 -18.11
CA PHE A 177 32.05 41.34 -17.72
C PHE A 177 32.71 40.58 -18.89
N LEU A 178 31.95 39.74 -19.59
CA LEU A 178 32.43 39.05 -20.80
C LEU A 178 32.79 40.01 -21.94
N LYS A 179 32.08 41.14 -22.09
CA LYS A 179 32.41 42.17 -23.08
C LYS A 179 33.73 42.87 -22.75
N ASN A 180 33.96 43.18 -21.48
CA ASN A 180 35.17 43.85 -21.01
C ASN A 180 36.41 42.93 -21.04
N LEU A 181 36.20 41.61 -20.94
CA LEU A 181 37.25 40.62 -21.12
C LEU A 181 37.77 40.51 -22.56
N LYS A 182 36.95 40.79 -23.59
CA LYS A 182 37.37 40.66 -25.01
C LYS A 182 38.58 41.51 -25.39
N ASN A 183 38.89 42.54 -24.60
CA ASN A 183 39.98 43.47 -24.84
C ASN A 183 41.27 43.12 -24.07
N LYS A 184 41.31 42.02 -23.31
CA LYS A 184 42.49 41.59 -22.56
C LYS A 184 43.21 40.45 -23.27
N GLU A 185 44.53 40.53 -23.37
CA GLU A 185 45.34 39.38 -23.77
C GLU A 185 45.21 38.26 -22.72
N PHE A 186 45.15 36.99 -23.17
CA PHE A 186 45.11 35.78 -22.33
C PHE A 186 43.79 35.41 -21.63
N VAL A 187 42.64 35.59 -22.30
CA VAL A 187 41.32 35.12 -21.79
C VAL A 187 40.96 33.73 -22.37
N PRO A 188 40.41 32.79 -21.58
CA PRO A 188 39.83 31.54 -22.08
C PRO A 188 38.76 31.80 -23.17
N SER A 189 38.48 30.80 -24.01
CA SER A 189 37.46 30.99 -25.06
C SER A 189 36.10 31.32 -24.44
N LEU A 190 35.31 32.14 -25.15
CA LEU A 190 33.99 32.56 -24.68
C LEU A 190 33.08 31.35 -24.37
N ASP A 191 33.24 30.26 -25.13
CA ASP A 191 32.49 29.02 -24.93
C ASP A 191 32.91 28.27 -23.66
N GLU A 192 34.20 28.30 -23.30
CA GLU A 192 34.69 27.72 -22.04
C GLU A 192 34.18 28.51 -20.83
N LEU A 193 34.16 29.84 -20.92
CA LEU A 193 33.61 30.70 -19.87
C LEU A 193 32.09 30.49 -19.69
N LYS A 194 31.35 30.36 -20.80
CA LYS A 194 29.91 30.02 -20.75
C LYS A 194 29.67 28.65 -20.13
N LYS A 195 30.46 27.64 -20.50
CA LYS A 195 30.35 26.28 -19.97
C LYS A 195 30.62 26.21 -18.45
N ASN A 196 31.42 27.14 -17.93
CA ASN A 196 31.82 27.19 -16.53
C ASN A 196 31.21 28.35 -15.73
N LYS A 197 30.21 29.06 -16.29
CA LYS A 197 29.64 30.29 -15.73
C LYS A 197 29.25 30.17 -14.26
N GLU A 198 28.45 29.17 -13.91
CA GLU A 198 27.92 29.01 -12.54
C GLU A 198 29.05 28.82 -11.52
N LEU A 199 30.06 28.03 -11.88
CA LEU A 199 31.21 27.77 -11.02
C LEU A 199 32.09 29.01 -10.84
N ILE A 200 32.26 29.80 -11.90
CA ILE A 200 33.00 31.06 -11.85
C ILE A 200 32.27 32.09 -10.97
N LEU A 201 30.95 32.23 -11.15
CA LEU A 201 30.12 33.14 -10.34
C LEU A 201 30.15 32.76 -8.85
N PHE A 202 30.02 31.47 -8.54
CA PHE A 202 30.16 30.97 -7.17
C PHE A 202 31.50 31.36 -6.54
N ASN A 203 32.60 31.25 -7.30
CA ASN A 203 33.92 31.65 -6.79
C ASN A 203 34.03 33.17 -6.61
N PHE A 204 33.44 33.98 -7.50
CA PHE A 204 33.41 35.42 -7.35
C PHE A 204 32.65 35.89 -6.10
N GLU A 205 31.49 35.31 -5.81
CA GLU A 205 30.71 35.62 -4.61
C GLU A 205 31.49 35.30 -3.32
N ASN A 206 32.20 34.17 -3.30
CA ASN A 206 33.00 33.79 -2.14
C ASN A 206 34.24 34.67 -1.94
N LEU A 207 34.89 35.09 -3.02
CA LEU A 207 36.06 35.96 -2.98
C LEU A 207 35.69 37.41 -2.58
N SER A 208 34.51 37.89 -3.00
CA SER A 208 34.07 39.28 -2.71
C SER A 208 33.54 39.50 -1.27
N ASN A 209 33.21 38.42 -0.55
CA ASN A 209 32.63 38.48 0.80
C ASN A 209 33.65 38.38 1.95
N LYS A 210 34.96 38.24 1.68
CA LYS A 210 36.00 38.08 2.72
C LYS A 210 37.09 39.16 2.63
N SER A 211 37.75 39.46 3.75
CA SER A 211 38.93 40.34 3.81
C SER A 211 40.00 39.84 2.82
N LYS A 212 40.72 40.76 2.18
CA LYS A 212 41.69 40.54 1.08
C LYS A 212 42.92 39.67 1.43
N GLU A 213 42.87 38.90 2.50
CA GLU A 213 43.87 37.89 2.81
C GLU A 213 43.60 36.65 1.95
N TYR A 214 44.54 36.34 1.06
CA TYR A 214 44.54 35.14 0.22
C TYR A 214 44.72 33.87 1.07
N ALA A 215 43.74 33.54 1.89
CA ALA A 215 43.73 32.34 2.70
C ALA A 215 43.23 31.15 1.86
N PHE A 216 44.16 30.38 1.27
CA PHE A 216 43.86 29.12 0.58
C PHE A 216 43.17 28.08 1.48
N GLN A 217 43.29 28.22 2.81
CA GLN A 217 42.53 27.44 3.80
C GLN A 217 41.01 27.61 3.69
N ASN A 218 40.57 28.70 3.04
CA ASN A 218 39.16 28.99 2.77
C ASN A 218 38.74 28.65 1.34
N ILE A 219 39.63 28.07 0.52
CA ILE A 219 39.22 27.34 -0.68
C ILE A 219 38.50 26.10 -0.17
N ILE A 220 37.18 26.19 -0.15
CA ILE A 220 36.34 25.01 -0.08
C ILE A 220 36.49 24.32 -1.43
N PHE A 221 37.56 23.54 -1.61
CA PHE A 221 37.40 22.33 -2.40
C PHE A 221 36.24 21.63 -1.73
N PRO A 222 35.15 21.29 -2.45
CA PRO A 222 34.16 20.43 -1.85
C PRO A 222 34.90 19.14 -1.46
N LYS A 223 35.29 18.99 -0.18
CA LYS A 223 35.21 17.68 0.50
C LYS A 223 33.94 17.08 -0.07
N PHE A 224 34.02 15.93 -0.74
CA PHE A 224 32.86 15.23 -1.31
C PHE A 224 31.63 15.54 -0.44
N PHE A 225 30.78 16.47 -0.91
CA PHE A 225 29.94 17.20 0.04
C PHE A 225 29.03 16.19 0.73
N PHE A 226 29.26 16.02 2.03
CA PHE A 226 28.18 15.84 2.98
C PHE A 226 27.24 17.01 2.74
N TYR A 227 26.15 16.76 2.01
CA TYR A 227 25.09 17.75 1.96
C TYR A 227 24.49 17.86 3.37
N TYR A 228 25.01 18.81 4.15
CA TYR A 228 24.20 19.50 5.14
C TYR A 228 23.25 20.39 4.34
N PHE A 229 22.08 19.88 3.99
CA PHE A 229 21.00 20.72 3.47
C PHE A 229 20.47 21.57 4.61
N ASN A 230 21.14 22.69 4.89
CA ASN A 230 20.60 23.68 5.80
C ASN A 230 19.94 24.77 4.96
N LYS A 231 18.61 24.64 4.84
CA LYS A 231 17.66 25.69 4.42
C LYS A 231 18.02 26.37 3.08
N ASN A 232 17.75 25.72 1.95
CA ASN A 232 17.74 26.37 0.63
C ASN A 232 16.73 25.72 -0.33
N TYR A 233 16.08 26.55 -1.13
CA TYR A 233 15.21 26.18 -2.25
C TYR A 233 16.04 25.58 -3.39
N HIS A 234 15.59 24.47 -3.99
CA HIS A 234 16.26 23.89 -5.16
C HIS A 234 15.29 23.76 -6.34
N GLU A 235 15.58 24.49 -7.43
CA GLU A 235 14.64 24.67 -8.55
C GLU A 235 14.76 23.66 -9.71
N LYS A 236 15.75 22.77 -9.71
CA LYS A 236 16.00 21.81 -10.81
C LYS A 236 15.99 20.36 -10.32
N ASN A 237 15.67 19.40 -11.20
CA ASN A 237 15.84 17.95 -11.00
C ASN A 237 17.17 17.64 -10.31
N ILE A 238 17.14 17.42 -8.99
CA ILE A 238 18.25 16.81 -8.27
C ILE A 238 18.14 15.31 -8.52
N ASN A 239 18.60 14.89 -9.71
CA ASN A 239 18.99 13.52 -9.90
C ASN A 239 20.26 13.35 -9.08
N PHE A 240 20.18 12.65 -7.94
CA PHE A 240 21.40 12.39 -7.21
C PHE A 240 22.36 11.63 -8.13
N PHE A 241 21.96 10.59 -8.86
CA PHE A 241 22.88 9.91 -9.81
C PHE A 241 22.16 9.16 -10.95
N TYR A 242 22.84 9.03 -12.10
CA TYR A 242 22.49 8.20 -13.25
C TYR A 242 23.54 7.10 -13.53
N SER A 243 24.47 6.83 -12.59
CA SER A 243 25.44 5.75 -12.76
C SER A 243 24.85 4.43 -12.25
N ASN A 244 25.15 3.33 -12.95
CA ASN A 244 24.81 1.96 -12.53
C ASN A 244 25.60 1.49 -11.29
N GLU A 245 26.40 2.36 -10.68
CA GLU A 245 27.30 2.05 -9.59
C GLU A 245 26.53 2.11 -8.26
N LYS A 246 26.84 1.17 -7.36
CA LYS A 246 26.32 1.20 -5.98
C LYS A 246 27.13 2.22 -5.18
N TRP A 247 26.43 3.08 -4.45
CA TRP A 247 27.06 4.07 -3.59
C TRP A 247 26.94 3.66 -2.13
N GLU A 248 28.01 3.81 -1.37
CA GLU A 248 27.99 3.63 0.09
C GLU A 248 28.21 4.97 0.79
N LEU A 249 27.26 5.36 1.63
CA LEU A 249 27.32 6.58 2.42
C LEU A 249 27.48 6.21 3.89
N ASN A 250 28.70 6.44 4.40
CA ASN A 250 29.07 6.09 5.77
C ASN A 250 28.59 7.07 6.83
N ASN A 251 28.09 8.25 6.44
CA ASN A 251 27.73 9.30 7.38
C ASN A 251 26.23 9.53 7.48
N LYS A 252 25.84 10.22 8.55
CA LYS A 252 24.45 10.63 8.78
C LYS A 252 24.03 11.58 7.66
N ILE A 253 22.88 11.29 7.04
CA ILE A 253 22.30 12.13 6.01
C ILE A 253 21.13 12.91 6.63
N ASN A 254 21.19 14.23 6.53
CA ASN A 254 20.14 15.10 7.05
C ASN A 254 19.59 15.98 5.93
N ILE A 255 18.39 15.63 5.46
CA ILE A 255 17.64 16.37 4.43
C ILE A 255 16.44 17.00 5.14
N HIS A 256 16.72 17.96 6.01
CA HIS A 256 15.71 18.66 6.78
C HIS A 256 15.32 19.98 6.10
N ASN A 257 14.03 20.36 6.14
CA ASN A 257 13.54 21.62 5.58
C ASN A 257 13.94 21.83 4.10
N THR A 258 13.97 20.77 3.30
CA THR A 258 14.38 20.84 1.90
C THR A 258 13.15 20.77 0.99
N ILE A 259 13.16 21.53 -0.11
CA ILE A 259 12.10 21.47 -1.13
C ILE A 259 12.73 20.96 -2.42
N PHE A 260 12.25 19.81 -2.88
CA PHE A 260 12.59 19.27 -4.19
C PHE A 260 11.46 19.59 -5.17
N LYS A 261 11.71 20.49 -6.13
CA LYS A 261 10.70 20.91 -7.11
C LYS A 261 10.38 19.87 -8.18
N ASP A 262 11.27 18.89 -8.33
CA ASP A 262 11.30 17.96 -9.44
C ASP A 262 11.38 16.50 -8.95
N ASN A 263 11.43 15.53 -9.87
CA ASN A 263 11.57 14.12 -9.50
C ASN A 263 12.91 13.90 -8.78
N CYS A 264 12.88 13.13 -7.69
CA CYS A 264 14.05 12.81 -6.88
C CYS A 264 14.36 11.33 -6.96
N ASN A 265 15.64 10.99 -7.14
CA ASN A 265 16.08 9.61 -7.22
C ASN A 265 17.23 9.35 -6.26
N PHE A 266 16.95 8.61 -5.18
CA PHE A 266 17.87 8.11 -4.16
C PHE A 266 18.11 6.59 -4.30
N SER A 267 17.89 6.03 -5.48
CA SER A 267 17.95 4.58 -5.69
C SER A 267 19.38 4.02 -5.67
N LYS A 268 19.54 2.74 -5.33
CA LYS A 268 20.83 2.00 -5.32
C LYS A 268 21.88 2.56 -4.36
N ILE A 269 21.45 3.20 -3.28
CA ILE A 269 22.32 3.75 -2.25
C ILE A 269 22.29 2.85 -1.00
N THR A 270 23.48 2.51 -0.51
CA THR A 270 23.69 1.92 0.81
C THR A 270 24.02 3.03 1.80
N ILE A 271 23.29 3.11 2.90
CA ILE A 271 23.46 4.17 3.88
C ILE A 271 23.68 3.50 5.22
N ASN A 272 24.89 3.66 5.74
CA ASN A 272 25.36 2.94 6.93
C ASN A 272 24.92 3.59 8.24
N ASN A 273 24.46 4.84 8.18
CA ASN A 273 24.07 5.63 9.32
C ASN A 273 22.62 6.10 9.23
N THR A 274 22.19 6.90 10.20
CA THR A 274 20.83 7.43 10.28
C THR A 274 20.49 8.36 9.12
N ILE A 275 19.27 8.26 8.61
CA ILE A 275 18.72 9.24 7.66
C ILE A 275 17.56 9.95 8.30
N ASN A 276 17.68 11.28 8.38
CA ASN A 276 16.59 12.15 8.77
C ASN A 276 16.10 12.93 7.56
N ILE A 277 14.91 12.59 7.08
CA ILE A 277 14.19 13.38 6.07
C ILE A 277 12.98 13.96 6.80
N SER A 278 13.15 15.15 7.37
CA SER A 278 12.10 15.82 8.14
C SER A 278 11.74 17.18 7.56
N ASN A 279 10.45 17.52 7.59
CA ASN A 279 9.92 18.79 7.07
C ASN A 279 10.34 19.05 5.60
N THR A 280 10.51 17.99 4.83
CA THR A 280 10.92 18.05 3.42
C THR A 280 9.71 17.90 2.51
N ILE A 281 9.69 18.70 1.44
CA ILE A 281 8.61 18.73 0.45
C ILE A 281 9.14 18.16 -0.86
N PHE A 282 8.42 17.19 -1.40
CA PHE A 282 8.67 16.64 -2.74
C PHE A 282 7.50 17.05 -3.65
N ASN A 283 7.74 18.00 -4.55
CA ASN A 283 6.69 18.49 -5.45
C ASN A 283 6.33 17.47 -6.55
N LYS A 284 7.20 16.49 -6.81
CA LYS A 284 6.96 15.37 -7.74
C LYS A 284 7.29 14.03 -7.08
N ASP A 285 7.64 13.02 -7.87
CA ASP A 285 7.89 11.66 -7.40
C ASP A 285 9.25 11.55 -6.68
N ALA A 286 9.32 10.69 -5.66
CA ALA A 286 10.55 10.34 -4.98
C ALA A 286 10.81 8.83 -5.04
N TYR A 287 11.94 8.46 -5.65
CA TYR A 287 12.36 7.08 -5.86
C TYR A 287 13.49 6.74 -4.88
N PHE A 288 13.25 5.76 -4.02
CA PHE A 288 14.17 5.20 -3.03
C PHE A 288 14.38 3.71 -3.33
N THR A 289 14.52 3.33 -4.60
CA THR A 289 14.51 1.91 -4.99
C THR A 289 15.86 1.24 -4.76
N GLU A 290 15.87 -0.06 -4.45
CA GLU A 290 17.10 -0.84 -4.24
C GLU A 290 18.07 -0.26 -3.18
N MET A 291 17.55 0.48 -2.20
CA MET A 291 18.38 1.03 -1.12
C MET A 291 18.70 -0.03 -0.06
N ILE A 292 19.84 0.14 0.61
CA ILE A 292 20.21 -0.64 1.79
C ILE A 292 20.39 0.33 2.95
N LEU A 293 19.47 0.29 3.90
CA LEU A 293 19.45 1.19 5.06
C LEU A 293 19.94 0.42 6.29
N ASN A 294 21.23 0.58 6.62
CA ASN A 294 21.86 -0.02 7.80
C ASN A 294 21.81 0.91 9.04
N GLY A 295 21.04 2.00 8.99
CA GLY A 295 20.69 2.83 10.15
C GLY A 295 19.19 3.05 10.23
N SER A 296 18.71 3.67 11.32
CA SER A 296 17.29 4.00 11.42
C SER A 296 16.89 5.07 10.40
N PHE A 297 15.65 4.98 9.95
CA PHE A 297 15.11 5.81 8.88
C PHE A 297 13.85 6.52 9.34
N THR A 298 13.87 7.85 9.33
CA THR A 298 12.73 8.65 9.79
C THR A 298 12.29 9.63 8.71
N PHE A 299 11.04 9.46 8.29
CA PHE A 299 10.25 10.43 7.53
C PHE A 299 9.32 11.14 8.50
N ASN A 300 9.56 12.41 8.76
CA ASN A 300 8.73 13.18 9.69
C ASN A 300 8.21 14.47 9.02
N ASN A 301 6.90 14.69 9.05
CA ASN A 301 6.24 15.85 8.43
C ASN A 301 6.62 16.02 6.95
N ILE A 302 6.53 14.94 6.18
CA ILE A 302 6.82 14.96 4.74
C ILE A 302 5.54 15.20 3.97
N ASN A 303 5.59 16.14 3.02
CA ASN A 303 4.52 16.36 2.07
C ASN A 303 5.02 16.03 0.65
N LEU A 304 4.45 14.98 0.05
CA LEU A 304 4.79 14.56 -1.30
C LEU A 304 3.53 14.56 -2.17
N ALA A 305 3.56 15.23 -3.32
CA ALA A 305 2.37 15.39 -4.14
C ALA A 305 1.94 14.10 -4.87
N ASN A 306 2.87 13.22 -5.27
CA ASN A 306 2.58 11.99 -6.02
C ASN A 306 3.07 10.70 -5.35
N ILE A 307 4.16 10.10 -5.85
CA ILE A 307 4.58 8.73 -5.55
C ILE A 307 5.86 8.71 -4.70
N ILE A 308 5.87 7.89 -3.64
CA ILE A 308 7.09 7.46 -2.96
C ILE A 308 7.32 5.98 -3.26
N ASN A 309 8.47 5.62 -3.86
CA ASN A 309 8.75 4.24 -4.25
C ASN A 309 9.99 3.68 -3.52
N PHE A 310 9.77 2.70 -2.63
CA PHE A 310 10.82 1.97 -1.90
C PHE A 310 11.06 0.56 -2.47
N GLN A 311 10.68 0.28 -3.71
CA GLN A 311 10.78 -1.07 -4.28
C GLN A 311 12.20 -1.66 -4.15
N TYR A 312 12.29 -2.94 -3.75
CA TYR A 312 13.54 -3.66 -3.49
C TYR A 312 14.42 -3.10 -2.37
N THR A 313 13.90 -2.23 -1.50
CA THR A 313 14.69 -1.67 -0.39
C THR A 313 14.84 -2.67 0.75
N LEU A 314 15.99 -2.63 1.42
CA LEU A 314 16.27 -3.35 2.66
C LEU A 314 16.39 -2.36 3.82
N PHE A 315 15.42 -2.38 4.73
CA PHE A 315 15.45 -1.65 6.00
C PHE A 315 15.96 -2.57 7.11
N LYS A 316 17.20 -2.39 7.57
CA LYS A 316 17.78 -3.23 8.62
C LYS A 316 17.45 -2.79 10.05
N TYR A 317 16.95 -1.56 10.22
CA TYR A 317 16.63 -0.94 11.50
C TYR A 317 15.21 -0.39 11.51
N ASP A 318 14.78 0.16 12.65
CA ASP A 318 13.45 0.73 12.81
C ASP A 318 13.20 1.84 11.78
N THR A 319 12.04 1.77 11.14
CA THR A 319 11.60 2.69 10.09
C THR A 319 10.34 3.42 10.54
N GLN A 320 10.35 4.74 10.47
CA GLN A 320 9.24 5.58 10.94
C GLN A 320 8.76 6.54 9.86
N PHE A 321 7.45 6.53 9.59
CA PHE A 321 6.73 7.45 8.73
C PHE A 321 5.71 8.22 9.58
N ILE A 322 6.09 9.41 10.05
CA ILE A 322 5.31 10.24 10.97
C ILE A 322 4.77 11.45 10.21
N ASN A 323 3.45 11.67 10.27
CA ASN A 323 2.77 12.76 9.56
C ASN A 323 3.14 12.82 8.06
N LEU A 324 3.35 11.66 7.43
CA LEU A 324 3.62 11.58 6.00
C LEU A 324 2.31 11.85 5.24
N THR A 325 2.34 12.75 4.26
CA THR A 325 1.24 12.96 3.30
C THR A 325 1.73 12.63 1.89
N CYS A 326 1.11 11.66 1.21
CA CYS A 326 1.42 11.32 -0.18
C CYS A 326 0.23 10.72 -0.94
N ASN A 327 0.27 10.67 -2.27
CA ASN A 327 -0.78 9.95 -3.02
C ASN A 327 -0.56 8.44 -2.98
N ILE A 328 0.63 7.98 -3.38
CA ILE A 328 0.95 6.54 -3.47
C ILE A 328 2.26 6.27 -2.74
N ILE A 329 2.30 5.17 -1.98
CA ILE A 329 3.54 4.62 -1.45
C ILE A 329 3.67 3.14 -1.81
N SER A 330 4.83 2.78 -2.36
CA SER A 330 5.12 1.41 -2.81
C SER A 330 6.28 0.82 -2.05
N PHE A 331 6.07 -0.37 -1.49
CA PHE A 331 7.07 -1.21 -0.83
C PHE A 331 7.25 -2.55 -1.56
N LYS A 332 6.98 -2.59 -2.85
CA LYS A 332 7.06 -3.84 -3.62
C LYS A 332 8.42 -4.53 -3.45
N SER A 333 8.42 -5.81 -3.10
CA SER A 333 9.64 -6.61 -2.88
C SER A 333 10.61 -6.02 -1.84
N THR A 334 10.09 -5.23 -0.89
CA THR A 334 10.89 -4.63 0.20
C THR A 334 11.07 -5.64 1.33
N LYS A 335 12.17 -5.51 2.08
CA LYS A 335 12.41 -6.28 3.30
C LYS A 335 12.61 -5.33 4.48
N PHE A 336 11.88 -5.58 5.55
CA PHE A 336 12.01 -4.89 6.83
C PHE A 336 12.47 -5.88 7.90
N GLU A 337 13.71 -5.71 8.38
CA GLU A 337 14.30 -6.59 9.40
C GLU A 337 13.86 -6.21 10.82
N LYS A 338 13.41 -4.98 11.01
CA LYS A 338 12.99 -4.39 12.28
C LYS A 338 11.64 -3.68 12.13
N LYS A 339 11.26 -2.91 13.14
CA LYS A 339 9.89 -2.41 13.29
C LYS A 339 9.58 -1.31 12.27
N ILE A 340 8.33 -1.24 11.85
CA ILE A 340 7.84 -0.19 10.96
C ILE A 340 6.69 0.52 11.64
N PHE A 341 6.75 1.84 11.65
CA PHE A 341 5.70 2.67 12.22
C PHE A 341 5.19 3.65 11.17
N PHE A 342 3.90 3.61 10.88
CA PHE A 342 3.18 4.71 10.27
C PHE A 342 2.37 5.38 11.36
N ILE A 343 2.63 6.67 11.61
CA ILE A 343 2.00 7.40 12.71
C ILE A 343 1.37 8.67 12.14
N LYS A 344 0.04 8.75 12.19
CA LYS A 344 -0.74 9.92 11.75
C LYS A 344 -0.47 10.30 10.29
N SER A 345 -0.13 9.32 9.45
CA SER A 345 0.16 9.53 8.03
C SER A 345 -1.14 9.49 7.21
N THR A 346 -1.18 10.22 6.10
CA THR A 346 -2.31 10.36 5.19
C THR A 346 -1.86 9.95 3.78
N ILE A 347 -2.40 8.86 3.25
CA ILE A 347 -1.98 8.33 1.93
C ILE A 347 -3.18 8.34 0.98
N HIS A 348 -3.34 9.37 0.15
CA HIS A 348 -4.59 9.63 -0.56
C HIS A 348 -5.07 8.51 -1.49
N GLN A 349 -4.17 7.69 -2.03
CA GLN A 349 -4.51 6.62 -2.95
C GLN A 349 -4.10 5.25 -2.39
N THR A 350 -2.89 4.77 -2.66
CA THR A 350 -2.55 3.35 -2.45
C THR A 350 -1.29 3.16 -1.63
N ILE A 351 -1.35 2.19 -0.71
CA ILE A 351 -0.21 1.62 0.00
C ILE A 351 0.00 0.20 -0.52
N ASN A 352 1.13 -0.05 -1.18
CA ASN A 352 1.38 -1.33 -1.84
C ASN A 352 2.49 -2.12 -1.14
N PHE A 353 2.12 -3.18 -0.43
CA PHE A 353 3.00 -4.18 0.16
C PHE A 353 2.90 -5.49 -0.65
N LYS A 354 3.38 -5.49 -1.90
CA LYS A 354 3.46 -6.71 -2.71
C LYS A 354 4.82 -7.38 -2.53
N ASN A 355 4.87 -8.69 -2.33
CA ASN A 355 6.10 -9.46 -2.11
C ASN A 355 6.97 -8.91 -0.95
N THR A 356 6.37 -8.25 0.04
CA THR A 356 7.11 -7.60 1.14
C THR A 356 7.37 -8.61 2.26
N LYS A 357 8.55 -8.55 2.87
CA LYS A 357 8.92 -9.41 3.99
C LYS A 357 9.07 -8.57 5.26
N PHE A 358 8.35 -8.95 6.30
CA PHE A 358 8.35 -8.28 7.58
C PHE A 358 8.87 -9.24 8.65
N TYR A 359 10.01 -8.90 9.24
CA TYR A 359 10.68 -9.76 10.22
C TYR A 359 10.38 -9.36 11.67
N ASP A 360 9.74 -8.22 11.88
CA ASP A 360 9.39 -7.64 13.19
C ASP A 360 8.01 -6.95 13.11
N LEU A 361 7.66 -6.16 14.13
CA LEU A 361 6.40 -5.46 14.29
C LEU A 361 6.12 -4.44 13.18
N ILE A 362 4.91 -4.50 12.64
CA ILE A 362 4.34 -3.43 11.82
C ILE A 362 3.25 -2.75 12.62
N TYR A 363 3.33 -1.44 12.75
CA TYR A 363 2.34 -0.59 13.39
C TYR A 363 1.84 0.43 12.37
N LEU A 364 0.61 0.27 11.88
CA LEU A 364 -0.01 1.23 10.96
C LEU A 364 -1.10 2.03 11.68
N GLU A 365 -0.80 3.27 12.04
CA GLU A 365 -1.75 4.30 12.48
C GLU A 365 -1.87 5.36 11.37
N ILE A 366 -2.75 5.08 10.40
CA ILE A 366 -2.95 5.88 9.19
C ILE A 366 -4.30 6.61 9.28
N ASN A 367 -4.29 7.92 9.03
CA ASN A 367 -5.47 8.79 9.08
C ASN A 367 -6.43 8.55 7.91
N SER A 368 -5.92 8.32 6.71
CA SER A 368 -6.76 7.98 5.57
C SER A 368 -5.96 7.30 4.47
N PHE A 369 -6.60 6.36 3.78
CA PHE A 369 -6.11 5.82 2.53
C PHE A 369 -7.24 5.28 1.66
N ASN A 370 -7.08 5.28 0.33
CA ASN A 370 -8.09 4.63 -0.52
C ASN A 370 -7.87 3.12 -0.53
N SER A 371 -6.65 2.64 -0.79
CA SER A 371 -6.36 1.22 -0.94
C SER A 371 -5.12 0.80 -0.15
N ILE A 372 -5.20 -0.31 0.57
CA ILE A 372 -4.03 -0.99 1.13
C ILE A 372 -4.00 -2.42 0.60
N ILE A 373 -2.85 -2.81 0.05
CA ILE A 373 -2.68 -4.09 -0.62
C ILE A 373 -1.54 -4.83 0.05
N PHE A 374 -1.88 -5.97 0.66
CA PHE A 374 -0.94 -6.98 1.10
C PHE A 374 -1.02 -8.18 0.17
N GLU A 375 -0.05 -8.39 -0.71
CA GLU A 375 -0.02 -9.53 -1.64
C GLU A 375 1.31 -10.27 -1.55
N ASN A 376 1.30 -11.60 -1.43
CA ASN A 376 2.51 -12.45 -1.37
C ASN A 376 3.47 -12.03 -0.23
N ASN A 377 2.92 -11.61 0.91
CA ASN A 377 3.73 -11.15 2.03
C ASN A 377 4.12 -12.29 2.96
N ILE A 378 5.26 -12.12 3.62
CA ILE A 378 5.70 -12.99 4.70
C ILE A 378 5.77 -12.17 5.97
N PHE A 379 4.95 -12.52 6.96
CA PHE A 379 5.00 -11.97 8.30
C PHE A 379 5.67 -12.97 9.23
N LYS A 380 6.86 -12.63 9.74
CA LYS A 380 7.58 -13.44 10.73
C LYS A 380 7.35 -13.03 12.18
N GLN A 381 6.67 -11.92 12.42
CA GLN A 381 6.31 -11.45 13.76
C GLN A 381 4.90 -10.86 13.77
N LYS A 382 4.49 -10.34 14.93
CA LYS A 382 3.20 -9.70 15.17
C LYS A 382 2.97 -8.50 14.23
N VAL A 383 1.78 -8.42 13.64
CA VAL A 383 1.33 -7.30 12.82
C VAL A 383 0.17 -6.60 13.53
N PHE A 384 0.27 -5.28 13.66
CA PHE A 384 -0.77 -4.47 14.27
C PHE A 384 -1.18 -3.33 13.33
N LEU A 385 -2.37 -3.44 12.76
CA LEU A 385 -2.97 -2.42 11.90
C LEU A 385 -4.11 -1.76 12.69
N ASP A 386 -3.99 -0.47 13.00
CA ASP A 386 -5.01 0.27 13.74
C ASP A 386 -5.41 1.54 13.01
N PHE A 387 -6.61 1.50 12.44
CA PHE A 387 -7.15 2.58 11.64
C PHE A 387 -7.96 3.55 12.51
N LYS A 388 -7.29 4.15 13.51
CA LYS A 388 -7.92 5.06 14.48
C LYS A 388 -8.60 6.23 13.79
N GLU A 389 -9.89 6.40 14.09
CA GLU A 389 -10.68 7.53 13.61
C GLU A 389 -10.07 8.86 14.05
N ASN A 390 -9.73 9.72 13.07
CA ASN A 390 -9.22 11.05 13.38
C ASN A 390 -10.37 11.92 13.90
N LYS A 391 -10.37 12.23 15.20
CA LYS A 391 -11.39 13.06 15.87
C LYS A 391 -11.64 14.41 15.17
N LYS A 392 -10.66 14.96 14.44
CA LYS A 392 -10.83 16.22 13.70
C LYS A 392 -11.56 16.06 12.37
N CYS A 393 -11.42 14.92 11.69
CA CYS A 393 -12.01 14.69 10.37
C CYS A 393 -13.26 13.79 10.40
N ASN A 394 -13.60 13.19 11.54
CA ASN A 394 -14.81 12.38 11.76
C ASN A 394 -15.01 11.20 10.80
N CYS A 395 -13.99 10.82 10.02
CA CYS A 395 -14.08 9.68 9.12
C CYS A 395 -12.70 9.23 8.59
N ASN A 396 -12.36 7.96 8.81
CA ASN A 396 -11.29 7.24 8.11
C ASN A 396 -11.94 6.17 7.23
N TYR A 397 -12.48 6.56 6.09
CA TYR A 397 -13.04 5.58 5.17
C TYR A 397 -12.00 5.13 4.16
N ASN A 398 -11.91 3.81 3.98
CA ASN A 398 -11.01 3.20 3.01
C ASN A 398 -11.83 2.60 1.86
N TYR A 399 -11.36 2.73 0.64
CA TYR A 399 -12.02 2.09 -0.49
C TYR A 399 -11.82 0.57 -0.46
N ASN A 400 -10.56 0.13 -0.35
CA ASN A 400 -10.20 -1.26 -0.55
C ASN A 400 -9.14 -1.73 0.45
N PHE A 401 -9.42 -2.84 1.12
CA PHE A 401 -8.45 -3.58 1.93
C PHE A 401 -8.25 -4.95 1.30
N THR A 402 -7.04 -5.24 0.84
CA THR A 402 -6.71 -6.52 0.20
C THR A 402 -5.63 -7.25 0.99
N LEU A 403 -5.92 -8.50 1.31
CA LEU A 403 -4.99 -9.47 1.87
C LEU A 403 -4.99 -10.70 0.97
N LYS A 404 -3.89 -10.94 0.26
CA LYS A 404 -3.76 -11.99 -0.74
C LYS A 404 -2.48 -12.80 -0.55
N ASN A 405 -2.57 -14.13 -0.65
CA ASN A 405 -1.45 -15.07 -0.61
C ASN A 405 -0.42 -14.72 0.47
N THR A 406 -0.91 -14.44 1.67
CA THR A 406 -0.09 -13.97 2.77
C THR A 406 0.27 -15.16 3.65
N GLU A 407 1.57 -15.38 3.82
CA GLU A 407 2.12 -16.43 4.66
C GLU A 407 2.36 -15.90 6.08
N LEU A 408 1.78 -16.61 7.06
CA LEU A 408 2.08 -16.44 8.47
C LEU A 408 2.96 -17.60 8.93
N LYS A 409 4.16 -17.29 9.41
CA LYS A 409 5.02 -18.28 10.09
C LYS A 409 4.68 -18.28 11.60
N GLU A 410 4.95 -19.33 12.36
CA GLU A 410 5.02 -19.30 13.85
C GLU A 410 3.75 -18.81 14.60
N GLU A 411 3.88 -18.45 15.90
CA GLU A 411 2.84 -17.89 16.79
C GLU A 411 2.42 -16.43 16.43
N ASN A 412 2.53 -16.06 15.15
CA ASN A 412 2.43 -14.68 14.71
C ASN A 412 1.02 -14.16 14.63
N LYS A 413 0.75 -13.09 15.38
CA LYS A 413 -0.56 -12.47 15.49
C LYS A 413 -0.76 -11.30 14.54
N ILE A 414 -1.75 -11.37 13.64
CA ILE A 414 -2.25 -10.22 12.88
C ILE A 414 -3.48 -9.66 13.59
N ILE A 415 -3.40 -8.38 13.97
CA ILE A 415 -4.51 -7.64 14.57
C ILE A 415 -4.84 -6.46 13.67
N ILE A 416 -6.07 -6.43 13.19
CA ILE A 416 -6.64 -5.34 12.40
C ILE A 416 -7.74 -4.71 13.22
N ARG A 417 -7.66 -3.40 13.48
CA ARG A 417 -8.63 -2.67 14.30
C ARG A 417 -9.22 -1.48 13.55
N ASN A 418 -10.50 -1.23 13.79
CA ASN A 418 -11.22 -0.02 13.36
C ASN A 418 -11.23 0.18 11.83
N LEU A 419 -11.14 -0.90 11.06
CA LEU A 419 -11.15 -0.84 9.60
C LEU A 419 -12.55 -0.47 9.10
N LYS A 420 -12.72 0.72 8.51
CA LYS A 420 -13.94 1.08 7.77
C LYS A 420 -13.64 0.99 6.27
N THR A 421 -14.25 0.06 5.55
CA THR A 421 -13.92 -0.15 4.13
C THR A 421 -15.11 -0.44 3.21
N VAL A 422 -15.07 0.01 1.96
CA VAL A 422 -16.08 -0.35 0.94
C VAL A 422 -15.89 -1.79 0.47
N ASN A 423 -14.62 -2.23 0.36
CA ASN A 423 -14.26 -3.54 -0.17
C ASN A 423 -13.20 -4.24 0.69
N LEU A 424 -13.53 -5.43 1.17
CA LEU A 424 -12.64 -6.33 1.91
C LEU A 424 -12.36 -7.57 1.06
N ILE A 425 -11.12 -7.73 0.62
CA ILE A 425 -10.66 -8.88 -0.17
C ILE A 425 -9.70 -9.71 0.66
N ILE A 426 -10.03 -10.99 0.83
CA ILE A 426 -9.22 -12.02 1.50
C ILE A 426 -9.06 -13.18 0.51
N GLU A 427 -7.87 -13.39 -0.04
CA GLU A 427 -7.64 -14.39 -1.09
C GLU A 427 -6.42 -15.25 -0.77
N GLU A 428 -6.49 -16.55 -1.04
CA GLU A 428 -5.34 -17.46 -0.92
C GLU A 428 -4.68 -17.40 0.47
N ILE A 429 -5.47 -17.19 1.51
CA ILE A 429 -4.96 -17.13 2.89
C ILE A 429 -4.99 -18.51 3.50
N ASN A 430 -3.85 -18.98 4.00
CA ASN A 430 -3.77 -20.20 4.78
C ASN A 430 -3.49 -19.87 6.25
N ASN A 431 -4.56 -19.73 7.03
CA ASN A 431 -4.49 -19.53 8.47
C ASN A 431 -4.80 -20.84 9.20
N SER A 432 -3.78 -21.46 9.80
CA SER A 432 -3.92 -22.65 10.65
C SER A 432 -3.87 -22.34 12.16
N THR A 433 -3.60 -21.07 12.52
CA THR A 433 -3.31 -20.63 13.88
C THR A 433 -4.35 -19.63 14.41
N ASP A 434 -4.51 -19.51 15.73
CA ASP A 434 -5.53 -18.65 16.39
C ASP A 434 -5.14 -17.16 16.46
N ASN A 435 -4.56 -16.69 15.36
CA ASN A 435 -3.70 -15.52 15.36
C ASN A 435 -4.20 -14.35 14.50
N PHE A 436 -5.30 -14.51 13.78
CA PHE A 436 -5.82 -13.50 12.89
C PHE A 436 -7.10 -12.86 13.46
N PHE A 437 -7.06 -11.55 13.72
CA PHE A 437 -8.15 -10.83 14.38
C PHE A 437 -8.53 -9.57 13.61
N PHE A 438 -9.81 -9.45 13.27
CA PHE A 438 -10.46 -8.21 12.86
C PHE A 438 -11.31 -7.70 14.02
N TYR A 439 -11.05 -6.48 14.47
CA TYR A 439 -11.82 -5.78 15.50
C TYR A 439 -12.48 -4.54 14.92
N ASN A 440 -13.75 -4.31 15.27
CA ASN A 440 -14.48 -3.10 14.90
C ASN A 440 -14.42 -2.80 13.39
N THR A 441 -14.47 -3.84 12.56
CA THR A 441 -14.40 -3.68 11.10
C THR A 441 -15.80 -3.42 10.55
N LYS A 442 -15.98 -2.30 9.84
CA LYS A 442 -17.26 -1.90 9.27
C LYS A 442 -17.17 -1.84 7.76
N ILE A 443 -18.06 -2.55 7.06
CA ILE A 443 -18.30 -2.32 5.65
C ILE A 443 -19.17 -1.07 5.50
N ILE A 444 -18.74 -0.15 4.66
CA ILE A 444 -19.47 1.09 4.36
C ILE A 444 -20.06 1.00 2.96
N ASN A 445 -21.17 1.71 2.73
CA ASN A 445 -21.75 1.74 1.41
C ASN A 445 -20.93 2.69 0.49
N LEU A 446 -21.02 2.45 -0.82
CA LEU A 446 -20.26 3.22 -1.81
C LEU A 446 -20.66 4.71 -1.87
N GLU A 447 -21.91 5.03 -1.51
CA GLU A 447 -22.44 6.40 -1.55
C GLU A 447 -21.88 7.25 -0.41
N GLU A 448 -21.83 6.69 0.81
CA GLU A 448 -21.18 7.24 2.00
C GLU A 448 -19.70 7.51 1.72
N TYR A 449 -19.02 6.57 1.07
CA TYR A 449 -17.64 6.76 0.64
C TYR A 449 -17.48 7.88 -0.40
N LYS A 450 -18.35 7.94 -1.41
CA LYS A 450 -18.33 9.04 -2.41
C LYS A 450 -18.58 10.39 -1.75
N ASN A 451 -19.53 10.47 -0.82
CA ASN A 451 -19.84 11.69 -0.07
C ASN A 451 -18.63 12.13 0.76
N TYR A 452 -17.91 11.19 1.37
CA TYR A 452 -16.66 11.47 2.07
C TYR A 452 -15.58 12.02 1.15
N LEU A 453 -15.34 11.40 -0.01
CA LEU A 453 -14.34 11.89 -0.97
C LEU A 453 -14.68 13.30 -1.44
N ASN A 454 -15.95 13.55 -1.77
CA ASN A 454 -16.44 14.86 -2.17
C ASN A 454 -16.26 15.91 -1.06
N LYS A 455 -16.60 15.57 0.19
CA LYS A 455 -16.49 16.50 1.33
C LYS A 455 -15.04 16.92 1.62
N ASN A 456 -14.07 16.03 1.36
CA ASN A 456 -12.66 16.28 1.63
C ASN A 456 -11.85 16.67 0.37
N ASN A 457 -12.52 16.92 -0.76
CA ASN A 457 -11.89 17.21 -2.05
C ASN A 457 -10.83 16.18 -2.47
N PHE A 458 -11.04 14.91 -2.12
CA PHE A 458 -10.12 13.86 -2.56
C PHE A 458 -10.40 13.47 -4.01
N PRO A 459 -9.36 13.27 -4.84
CA PRO A 459 -9.55 12.86 -6.22
C PRO A 459 -10.20 11.48 -6.28
N ILE A 460 -11.32 11.38 -7.00
CA ILE A 460 -12.03 10.12 -7.24
C ILE A 460 -11.46 9.47 -8.49
N ASP A 461 -10.74 8.35 -8.32
CA ASP A 461 -10.43 7.50 -9.46
C ASP A 461 -11.69 6.69 -9.86
N LYS A 462 -12.29 7.10 -10.98
CA LYS A 462 -13.53 6.50 -11.53
C LYS A 462 -13.32 5.04 -11.94
N ASN A 463 -12.10 4.64 -12.31
CA ASN A 463 -11.82 3.27 -12.74
C ASN A 463 -11.89 2.29 -11.56
N PHE A 464 -11.45 2.70 -10.37
CA PHE A 464 -11.59 1.87 -9.17
C PHE A 464 -13.06 1.58 -8.88
N ILE A 465 -13.91 2.61 -8.88
CA ILE A 465 -15.35 2.50 -8.56
C ILE A 465 -16.08 1.52 -9.48
N LYS A 466 -15.72 1.46 -10.76
CA LYS A 466 -16.39 0.64 -11.77
C LYS A 466 -16.14 -0.88 -11.61
N ASN A 467 -15.06 -1.27 -10.94
CA ASN A 467 -14.59 -2.65 -10.87
C ASN A 467 -15.05 -3.44 -9.64
N LEU A 468 -15.88 -2.85 -8.77
CA LEU A 468 -16.29 -3.45 -7.51
C LEU A 468 -17.39 -4.52 -7.73
N LYS A 469 -16.99 -5.80 -7.78
CA LYS A 469 -17.90 -6.96 -7.98
C LYS A 469 -18.62 -7.37 -6.69
N SER A 470 -17.91 -7.33 -5.57
CA SER A 470 -18.42 -7.63 -4.23
C SER A 470 -17.82 -6.66 -3.21
N ASN A 471 -18.48 -6.48 -2.06
CA ASN A 471 -17.96 -5.68 -0.94
C ASN A 471 -17.10 -6.51 0.00
N ILE A 472 -17.38 -7.82 0.07
CA ILE A 472 -16.55 -8.79 0.77
C ILE A 472 -16.27 -9.91 -0.22
N SER A 473 -15.00 -10.26 -0.41
CA SER A 473 -14.56 -11.37 -1.24
C SER A 473 -13.64 -12.26 -0.42
N ILE A 474 -14.00 -13.54 -0.25
CA ILE A 474 -13.17 -14.56 0.41
C ILE A 474 -13.01 -15.72 -0.58
N VAL A 475 -11.81 -15.91 -1.12
CA VAL A 475 -11.60 -16.92 -2.18
C VAL A 475 -10.36 -17.77 -1.90
N ASN A 476 -10.44 -19.08 -2.16
CA ASN A 476 -9.31 -20.02 -2.03
C ASN A 476 -8.60 -19.95 -0.67
N SER A 477 -9.33 -19.69 0.42
CA SER A 477 -8.74 -19.36 1.71
C SER A 477 -9.15 -20.34 2.81
N HIS A 478 -8.18 -20.82 3.58
CA HIS A 478 -8.41 -21.57 4.82
C HIS A 478 -8.33 -20.58 5.99
N LEU A 479 -9.49 -20.12 6.48
CA LEU A 479 -9.57 -19.05 7.48
C LEU A 479 -9.72 -19.55 8.92
N ASN A 480 -9.49 -20.84 9.16
CA ASN A 480 -9.74 -21.46 10.46
C ASN A 480 -9.12 -20.67 11.62
N LYS A 481 -9.89 -20.51 12.70
CA LYS A 481 -9.55 -19.75 13.91
C LYS A 481 -9.40 -18.23 13.72
N MET A 482 -9.64 -17.68 12.53
CA MET A 482 -9.76 -16.23 12.36
C MET A 482 -10.95 -15.70 13.18
N LYS A 483 -10.80 -14.52 13.78
CA LYS A 483 -11.85 -13.90 14.61
C LYS A 483 -12.25 -12.55 14.03
N PHE A 484 -13.55 -12.39 13.79
CA PHE A 484 -14.22 -11.13 13.50
C PHE A 484 -14.96 -10.71 14.76
N ILE A 485 -14.56 -9.59 15.37
CA ILE A 485 -15.03 -9.14 16.67
C ILE A 485 -15.60 -7.73 16.52
N ASN A 486 -16.88 -7.55 16.87
CA ASN A 486 -17.61 -6.28 16.70
C ASN A 486 -17.59 -5.78 15.23
N CYS A 487 -17.73 -6.69 14.27
CA CYS A 487 -17.70 -6.35 12.85
C CYS A 487 -19.11 -6.03 12.33
N ASP A 488 -19.26 -4.99 11.54
CA ASP A 488 -20.52 -4.63 10.89
C ASP A 488 -20.39 -4.87 9.39
N PHE A 489 -21.01 -5.96 8.92
CA PHE A 489 -21.10 -6.30 7.51
C PHE A 489 -22.44 -5.87 6.90
N SER A 490 -23.34 -5.25 7.65
CA SER A 490 -24.73 -4.98 7.26
C SER A 490 -24.88 -4.15 5.99
N ASN A 491 -23.90 -3.30 5.65
CA ASN A 491 -23.93 -2.48 4.42
C ASN A 491 -23.33 -3.16 3.19
N ALA A 492 -22.76 -4.36 3.32
CA ALA A 492 -22.25 -5.12 2.18
C ALA A 492 -23.42 -5.47 1.24
N LYS A 493 -23.39 -4.96 0.01
CA LYS A 493 -24.41 -5.30 -1.01
C LYS A 493 -24.27 -6.76 -1.42
N ASN A 494 -23.02 -7.19 -1.65
CA ASN A 494 -22.68 -8.54 -2.06
C ASN A 494 -21.49 -9.08 -1.24
N ILE A 495 -21.62 -10.31 -0.75
CA ILE A 495 -20.58 -11.09 -0.07
C ILE A 495 -20.29 -12.32 -0.93
N HIS A 496 -19.09 -12.44 -1.48
CA HIS A 496 -18.66 -13.57 -2.29
C HIS A 496 -17.71 -14.45 -1.50
N ILE A 497 -18.00 -15.73 -1.38
CA ILE A 497 -17.17 -16.70 -0.69
C ILE A 497 -17.10 -17.97 -1.54
N GLU A 498 -15.91 -18.30 -2.05
CA GLU A 498 -15.69 -19.48 -2.91
C GLU A 498 -14.46 -20.27 -2.46
N ASP A 499 -14.56 -21.61 -2.52
CA ASP A 499 -13.45 -22.54 -2.30
C ASP A 499 -12.62 -22.22 -1.04
N SER A 500 -13.31 -21.85 0.05
CA SER A 500 -12.71 -21.41 1.31
C SER A 500 -13.24 -22.23 2.48
N ASP A 501 -12.43 -22.40 3.52
CA ASP A 501 -12.83 -23.05 4.79
C ASP A 501 -13.09 -22.00 5.87
N LEU A 502 -14.32 -21.99 6.37
CA LEU A 502 -14.83 -21.08 7.38
C LEU A 502 -15.29 -21.80 8.66
N THR A 503 -15.11 -23.11 8.75
CA THR A 503 -15.75 -23.94 9.78
C THR A 503 -15.35 -23.55 11.22
N GLU A 504 -14.11 -23.11 11.43
CA GLU A 504 -13.60 -22.68 12.74
C GLU A 504 -13.49 -21.16 12.90
N VAL A 505 -14.08 -20.37 12.00
CA VAL A 505 -14.07 -18.91 12.09
C VAL A 505 -15.00 -18.46 13.23
N LYS A 506 -14.54 -17.48 14.02
CA LYS A 506 -15.36 -16.86 15.08
C LYS A 506 -15.90 -15.50 14.63
N PHE A 507 -17.21 -15.33 14.76
CA PHE A 507 -17.98 -14.13 14.45
C PHE A 507 -18.61 -13.63 15.76
N ILE A 508 -17.83 -12.89 16.55
CA ILE A 508 -18.24 -12.40 17.87
C ILE A 508 -18.85 -11.02 17.67
N ASN A 509 -20.14 -10.86 17.99
CA ASN A 509 -20.87 -9.61 17.79
C ASN A 509 -20.73 -9.07 16.35
N THR A 510 -20.94 -9.94 15.36
CA THR A 510 -20.85 -9.58 13.95
C THR A 510 -22.25 -9.36 13.36
N GLU A 511 -22.50 -8.17 12.81
CA GLU A 511 -23.77 -7.84 12.17
C GLU A 511 -23.74 -8.20 10.68
N TRP A 512 -24.50 -9.24 10.31
CA TRP A 512 -24.57 -9.70 8.92
C TRP A 512 -25.53 -8.90 8.03
N GLY A 513 -26.37 -8.05 8.61
CA GLY A 513 -27.50 -7.42 7.89
C GLY A 513 -28.50 -8.47 7.40
N LYS A 514 -29.12 -8.22 6.23
CA LYS A 514 -30.09 -9.16 5.65
C LYS A 514 -29.40 -10.38 5.04
N ILE A 515 -29.48 -11.53 5.69
CA ILE A 515 -28.99 -12.82 5.15
C ILE A 515 -29.96 -13.29 4.05
N SER A 516 -29.49 -13.31 2.79
CA SER A 516 -30.28 -13.77 1.65
C SER A 516 -29.38 -14.25 0.51
N GLU A 517 -29.91 -15.16 -0.32
CA GLU A 517 -29.24 -15.70 -1.51
C GLU A 517 -28.86 -14.63 -2.55
N LYS A 518 -29.55 -13.48 -2.54
CA LYS A 518 -29.26 -12.35 -3.44
C LYS A 518 -28.03 -11.55 -3.03
N ARG A 519 -27.64 -11.65 -1.76
CA ARG A 519 -26.55 -10.88 -1.16
C ARG A 519 -25.35 -11.75 -0.84
N ILE A 520 -25.58 -12.94 -0.29
CA ILE A 520 -24.50 -13.86 0.06
C ILE A 520 -24.38 -14.87 -1.06
N CYS A 521 -23.22 -14.89 -1.72
CA CYS A 521 -22.87 -15.79 -2.82
C CYS A 521 -23.90 -15.85 -3.96
N PRO A 522 -24.41 -14.72 -4.50
CA PRO A 522 -25.49 -14.74 -5.49
C PRO A 522 -25.11 -15.47 -6.79
N ALA A 523 -23.91 -15.21 -7.31
CA ALA A 523 -23.43 -15.87 -8.53
C ALA A 523 -23.28 -17.40 -8.32
N LEU A 524 -22.68 -17.82 -7.20
CA LEU A 524 -22.57 -19.25 -6.88
C LEU A 524 -23.93 -19.91 -6.66
N PHE A 525 -24.89 -19.21 -6.05
CA PHE A 525 -26.21 -19.76 -5.82
C PHE A 525 -26.97 -20.04 -7.12
N GLU A 526 -26.77 -19.22 -8.16
CA GLU A 526 -27.37 -19.42 -9.48
C GLU A 526 -26.59 -20.43 -10.33
N GLU A 527 -25.26 -20.27 -10.43
CA GLU A 527 -24.43 -21.02 -11.39
C GLU A 527 -23.90 -22.35 -10.83
N LYS A 528 -23.55 -22.38 -9.53
CA LYS A 528 -22.87 -23.52 -8.88
C LYS A 528 -23.50 -23.82 -7.51
N PRO A 529 -24.79 -24.18 -7.44
CA PRO A 529 -25.54 -24.28 -6.17
C PRO A 529 -24.92 -25.26 -5.16
N LYS A 530 -24.19 -26.28 -5.61
CA LYS A 530 -23.42 -27.18 -4.73
C LYS A 530 -22.34 -26.44 -3.93
N LYS A 531 -21.60 -25.53 -4.57
CA LYS A 531 -20.58 -24.71 -3.89
C LYS A 531 -21.23 -23.73 -2.92
N ALA A 532 -22.31 -23.05 -3.34
CA ALA A 532 -23.04 -22.14 -2.47
C ALA A 532 -23.60 -22.86 -1.21
N ARG A 533 -24.15 -24.06 -1.39
CA ARG A 533 -24.62 -24.91 -0.28
C ARG A 533 -23.50 -25.16 0.73
N GLU A 534 -22.32 -25.55 0.25
CA GLU A 534 -21.17 -25.84 1.08
C GLU A 534 -20.73 -24.60 1.88
N THR A 535 -20.67 -23.43 1.25
CA THR A 535 -20.42 -22.15 1.93
C THR A 535 -21.43 -21.89 3.05
N TYR A 536 -22.73 -22.03 2.78
CA TYR A 536 -23.77 -21.81 3.79
C TYR A 536 -23.70 -22.80 4.94
N ARG A 537 -23.37 -24.07 4.65
CA ARG A 537 -23.16 -25.12 5.66
C ARG A 537 -22.03 -24.76 6.62
N GLN A 538 -20.90 -24.28 6.09
CA GLN A 538 -19.76 -23.88 6.92
C GLN A 538 -20.08 -22.65 7.79
N LEU A 539 -20.72 -21.62 7.23
CA LEU A 539 -21.16 -20.44 7.98
C LEU A 539 -22.14 -20.80 9.10
N LYS A 540 -23.13 -21.65 8.80
CA LYS A 540 -24.05 -22.19 9.80
C LYS A 540 -23.28 -22.90 10.92
N TYR A 541 -22.38 -23.81 10.57
CA TYR A 541 -21.61 -24.59 11.54
C TYR A 541 -20.77 -23.68 12.45
N ALA A 542 -20.08 -22.70 11.88
CA ALA A 542 -19.31 -21.71 12.62
C ALA A 542 -20.17 -20.92 13.62
N LEU A 543 -21.37 -20.50 13.23
CA LEU A 543 -22.29 -19.74 14.09
C LEU A 543 -22.98 -20.60 15.16
N ASP A 544 -23.38 -21.83 14.83
CA ASP A 544 -23.94 -22.77 15.80
C ASP A 544 -22.94 -23.13 16.91
N ASN A 545 -21.65 -23.30 16.56
CA ASN A 545 -20.57 -23.50 17.53
C ASN A 545 -20.40 -22.31 18.50
N GLN A 546 -20.79 -21.12 18.07
CA GLN A 546 -20.78 -19.89 18.86
C GLN A 546 -22.10 -19.63 19.58
N LYS A 547 -23.07 -20.55 19.48
CA LYS A 547 -24.44 -20.44 20.02
C LYS A 547 -25.25 -19.29 19.42
N ASP A 548 -24.83 -18.75 18.27
CA ASP A 548 -25.62 -17.79 17.49
C ASP A 548 -26.64 -18.52 16.62
N HIS A 549 -27.64 -19.09 17.28
CA HIS A 549 -28.66 -19.91 16.63
C HIS A 549 -29.56 -19.11 15.69
N ILE A 550 -29.66 -17.79 15.84
CA ILE A 550 -30.53 -16.96 14.99
C ILE A 550 -29.91 -16.86 13.60
N ASN A 551 -28.67 -16.35 13.51
CA ASN A 551 -27.97 -16.24 12.23
C ASN A 551 -27.68 -17.62 11.64
N ALA A 552 -27.35 -18.63 12.46
CA ALA A 552 -27.14 -20.01 11.99
C ALA A 552 -28.40 -20.58 11.29
N ASN A 553 -29.59 -20.32 11.81
CA ASN A 553 -30.83 -20.76 11.16
C ASN A 553 -31.08 -20.05 9.82
N GLU A 554 -30.68 -18.78 9.68
CA GLU A 554 -30.81 -18.06 8.40
C GLU A 554 -29.89 -18.69 7.34
N PHE A 555 -28.64 -19.00 7.70
CA PHE A 555 -27.74 -19.74 6.82
C PHE A 555 -28.21 -21.18 6.53
N PHE A 556 -28.84 -21.85 7.49
CA PHE A 556 -29.47 -23.15 7.26
C PHE A 556 -30.59 -23.09 6.22
N SER A 557 -31.41 -22.04 6.26
CA SER A 557 -32.44 -21.82 5.24
C SER A 557 -31.81 -21.65 3.85
N LEU A 558 -30.73 -20.87 3.74
CA LEU A 558 -29.99 -20.71 2.49
C LEU A 558 -29.34 -22.02 2.01
N GLU A 559 -28.78 -22.82 2.93
CA GLU A 559 -28.25 -24.16 2.66
C GLU A 559 -29.33 -25.04 2.01
N MET A 560 -30.54 -25.08 2.57
CA MET A 560 -31.66 -25.86 2.04
C MET A 560 -32.14 -25.35 0.68
N LYS A 561 -32.19 -24.03 0.47
CA LYS A 561 -32.51 -23.45 -0.85
C LYS A 561 -31.50 -23.87 -1.91
N ALA A 562 -30.21 -23.78 -1.60
CA ALA A 562 -29.13 -24.14 -2.52
C ALA A 562 -29.13 -25.66 -2.80
N TYR A 563 -29.37 -26.47 -1.76
CA TYR A 563 -29.50 -27.91 -1.92
C TYR A 563 -30.64 -28.27 -2.88
N GLY A 564 -31.80 -27.63 -2.76
CA GLY A 564 -32.93 -27.83 -3.66
C GLY A 564 -32.64 -27.52 -5.12
N LYS A 565 -31.83 -26.50 -5.41
CA LYS A 565 -31.36 -26.20 -6.78
C LYS A 565 -30.34 -27.23 -7.29
N SER A 566 -29.54 -27.81 -6.40
CA SER A 566 -28.48 -28.75 -6.77
C SER A 566 -28.95 -30.18 -7.07
N LEU A 567 -30.17 -30.53 -6.67
CA LEU A 567 -30.71 -31.88 -6.76
C LEU A 567 -31.23 -32.18 -8.17
N LYS A 568 -30.74 -33.29 -8.74
CA LYS A 568 -31.42 -33.99 -9.84
C LYS A 568 -32.33 -35.04 -9.22
N TRP A 569 -33.63 -34.89 -9.39
CA TRP A 569 -34.63 -35.73 -8.74
C TRP A 569 -34.68 -37.11 -9.41
N ASN A 570 -34.04 -38.10 -8.81
CA ASN A 570 -34.11 -39.48 -9.28
C ASN A 570 -35.06 -40.35 -8.44
N ASN A 571 -35.29 -39.99 -7.17
CA ASN A 571 -36.16 -40.71 -6.25
C ASN A 571 -37.20 -39.76 -5.62
N TRP A 572 -38.47 -40.17 -5.61
CA TRP A 572 -39.58 -39.40 -5.03
C TRP A 572 -39.51 -39.33 -3.49
N GLN A 573 -38.89 -40.31 -2.83
CA GLN A 573 -38.69 -40.31 -1.38
C GLN A 573 -37.76 -39.16 -0.95
N ASP A 574 -36.65 -38.98 -1.66
CA ASP A 574 -35.72 -37.86 -1.42
C ASP A 574 -36.40 -36.51 -1.61
N LYS A 575 -37.34 -36.44 -2.57
CA LYS A 575 -38.16 -35.25 -2.81
C LYS A 575 -39.08 -34.93 -1.65
N ILE A 576 -39.73 -35.93 -1.06
CA ILE A 576 -40.58 -35.75 0.12
C ILE A 576 -39.73 -35.31 1.31
N ILE A 577 -38.65 -36.04 1.60
CA ILE A 577 -37.75 -35.72 2.73
C ILE A 577 -37.20 -34.30 2.58
N PHE A 578 -36.73 -33.93 1.39
CA PHE A 578 -36.26 -32.59 1.11
C PHE A 578 -37.36 -31.54 1.28
N THR A 579 -38.57 -31.80 0.78
CA THR A 579 -39.69 -30.84 0.88
C THR A 579 -40.06 -30.59 2.33
N ILE A 580 -40.11 -31.65 3.14
CA ILE A 580 -40.33 -31.55 4.59
C ILE A 580 -39.19 -30.75 5.25
N ASN A 581 -37.93 -31.06 4.95
CA ASN A 581 -36.79 -30.33 5.52
C ASN A 581 -36.76 -28.86 5.12
N LYS A 582 -37.01 -28.54 3.84
CA LYS A 582 -37.09 -27.17 3.34
C LYS A 582 -38.17 -26.39 4.06
N TRP A 583 -39.34 -27.00 4.24
CA TRP A 583 -40.48 -26.36 4.88
C TRP A 583 -40.31 -26.19 6.40
N THR A 584 -39.62 -27.12 7.06
CA THR A 584 -39.35 -27.04 8.50
C THR A 584 -38.10 -26.21 8.83
N SER A 585 -37.25 -25.91 7.84
CA SER A 585 -35.94 -25.25 8.05
C SER A 585 -36.01 -23.88 8.72
N ASP A 586 -37.15 -23.19 8.61
CA ASP A 586 -37.37 -21.86 9.18
C ASP A 586 -38.24 -21.88 10.45
N PHE A 587 -38.67 -23.05 10.93
CA PHE A 587 -39.50 -23.16 12.13
C PHE A 587 -38.76 -22.69 13.37
N GLY A 588 -37.44 -22.95 13.44
CA GLY A 588 -36.59 -22.47 14.53
C GLY A 588 -36.47 -20.94 14.61
N GLN A 589 -36.82 -20.21 13.55
CA GLN A 589 -36.78 -18.74 13.49
C GLN A 589 -38.11 -18.10 13.93
N ASN A 590 -39.23 -18.77 13.68
CA ASN A 590 -40.56 -18.24 13.95
C ASN A 590 -41.45 -19.29 14.61
N TRP A 591 -41.69 -19.15 15.91
CA TRP A 591 -42.54 -20.05 16.70
C TRP A 591 -44.00 -20.09 16.23
N ILE A 592 -44.47 -19.06 15.52
CA ILE A 592 -45.84 -19.02 14.98
C ILE A 592 -46.00 -20.06 13.87
N LYS A 593 -44.95 -20.34 13.08
CA LYS A 593 -45.01 -21.31 11.98
C LYS A 593 -45.35 -22.73 12.46
N PRO A 594 -44.60 -23.37 13.39
CA PRO A 594 -44.97 -24.69 13.88
C PRO A 594 -46.34 -24.65 14.58
N LEU A 595 -46.73 -23.55 15.23
CA LEU A 595 -48.06 -23.43 15.84
C LEU A 595 -49.20 -23.40 14.82
N ILE A 596 -49.02 -22.70 13.69
CA ILE A 596 -49.98 -22.74 12.57
C ILE A 596 -50.09 -24.17 12.02
N TRP A 597 -48.98 -24.91 11.90
CA TRP A 597 -49.00 -26.29 11.43
C TRP A 597 -49.64 -27.27 12.40
N ILE A 598 -49.44 -27.06 13.70
CA ILE A 598 -50.21 -27.73 14.75
C ILE A 598 -51.70 -27.47 14.52
N PHE A 599 -52.11 -26.22 14.33
CA PHE A 599 -53.52 -25.87 14.12
C PHE A 599 -54.10 -26.50 12.84
N ILE A 600 -53.39 -26.38 11.70
CA ILE A 600 -53.81 -26.96 10.41
C ILE A 600 -53.91 -28.48 10.49
N SER A 601 -52.92 -29.16 11.05
CA SER A 601 -52.92 -30.62 11.16
C SER A 601 -54.06 -31.12 12.07
N THR A 602 -54.33 -30.42 13.18
CA THR A 602 -55.45 -30.72 14.07
C THR A 602 -56.80 -30.50 13.38
N LEU A 603 -56.97 -29.38 12.66
CA LEU A 603 -58.19 -29.16 11.86
C LEU A 603 -58.37 -30.26 10.80
N THR A 604 -57.30 -30.66 10.13
CA THR A 604 -57.35 -31.68 9.07
C THR A 604 -57.76 -33.04 9.62
N ILE A 605 -57.19 -33.48 10.75
CA ILE A 605 -57.57 -34.77 11.35
C ILE A 605 -58.99 -34.73 11.92
N THR A 606 -59.40 -33.59 12.49
CA THR A 606 -60.78 -33.38 12.95
C THR A 606 -61.75 -33.47 11.78
N TYR A 607 -61.44 -32.81 10.66
CA TYR A 607 -62.21 -32.88 9.42
C TYR A 607 -62.30 -34.31 8.87
N LEU A 608 -61.17 -35.03 8.78
CA LEU A 608 -61.16 -36.44 8.35
C LEU A 608 -61.96 -37.35 9.29
N SER A 609 -62.00 -37.05 10.59
CA SER A 609 -62.82 -37.82 11.54
C SER A 609 -64.33 -37.64 11.28
N LEU A 610 -64.76 -36.51 10.72
CA LEU A 610 -66.14 -36.26 10.31
C LEU A 610 -66.54 -37.12 9.10
N PHE A 611 -65.59 -37.45 8.21
CA PHE A 611 -65.83 -38.31 7.04
C PHE A 611 -66.22 -39.74 7.41
N LYS A 612 -65.94 -40.21 8.62
CA LYS A 612 -66.40 -41.55 9.06
C LYS A 612 -67.93 -41.67 9.07
N ASN A 613 -68.65 -40.56 9.22
CA ASN A 613 -70.10 -40.52 9.09
C ASN A 613 -70.56 -40.46 7.63
N TRP A 614 -69.77 -40.96 6.68
CA TRP A 614 -69.99 -40.80 5.23
C TRP A 614 -71.34 -41.30 4.73
N GLN A 615 -71.95 -42.31 5.37
CA GLN A 615 -73.31 -42.74 5.05
C GLN A 615 -74.36 -41.67 5.41
N ASN A 616 -74.19 -41.00 6.56
CA ASN A 616 -75.05 -39.87 6.96
C ASN A 616 -74.72 -38.60 6.17
N LEU A 617 -73.45 -38.42 5.80
CA LEU A 617 -72.99 -37.29 5.00
C LEU A 617 -73.47 -37.41 3.55
N LEU A 618 -73.45 -38.60 2.93
CA LEU A 618 -74.00 -38.86 1.59
C LEU A 618 -75.52 -38.63 1.55
N GLN A 619 -76.25 -39.12 2.55
CA GLN A 619 -77.68 -38.82 2.70
C GLN A 619 -77.94 -37.31 2.82
N PHE A 620 -77.08 -36.57 3.52
CA PHE A 620 -77.19 -35.12 3.65
C PHE A 620 -76.78 -34.38 2.38
N THR A 621 -75.67 -34.75 1.73
CA THR A 621 -75.24 -34.15 0.46
C THR A 621 -76.28 -34.37 -0.64
N PHE A 622 -76.95 -35.52 -0.67
CA PHE A 622 -78.05 -35.75 -1.61
C PHE A 622 -79.31 -34.94 -1.29
N LYS A 623 -79.55 -34.55 -0.03
CA LYS A 623 -80.75 -33.82 0.38
C LYS A 623 -80.58 -32.30 0.35
N GLU A 624 -79.39 -31.81 0.69
CA GLU A 624 -79.08 -30.37 0.87
C GLU A 624 -78.13 -29.82 -0.21
N ILE A 625 -77.22 -30.64 -0.76
CA ILE A 625 -76.28 -30.19 -1.82
C ILE A 625 -76.87 -30.43 -3.23
N PHE A 626 -77.71 -31.45 -3.42
CA PHE A 626 -78.38 -31.69 -4.71
C PHE A 626 -79.23 -30.50 -5.21
N PRO A 627 -79.93 -29.72 -4.36
CA PRO A 627 -80.58 -28.46 -4.76
C PRO A 627 -79.60 -27.32 -5.09
N LEU A 628 -78.38 -27.36 -4.56
CA LEU A 628 -77.32 -26.37 -4.84
C LEU A 628 -76.64 -26.61 -6.18
N ILE A 629 -76.65 -27.84 -6.71
CA ILE A 629 -76.08 -28.16 -8.03
C ILE A 629 -76.74 -27.33 -9.16
N PRO A 630 -78.09 -27.20 -9.24
CA PRO A 630 -78.76 -26.25 -10.13
C PRO A 630 -78.33 -24.80 -9.93
N ALA A 631 -78.15 -24.34 -8.68
CA ALA A 631 -77.72 -22.97 -8.38
C ALA A 631 -76.26 -22.71 -8.80
N ILE A 632 -75.37 -23.68 -8.65
CA ILE A 632 -73.97 -23.63 -9.12
C ILE A 632 -73.93 -23.66 -10.65
N ILE A 633 -74.73 -24.50 -11.31
CA ILE A 633 -74.87 -24.52 -12.78
C ILE A 633 -75.42 -23.18 -13.29
N PHE A 634 -76.40 -22.59 -12.60
CA PHE A 634 -76.96 -21.27 -12.91
C PHE A 634 -75.93 -20.14 -12.74
N LEU A 635 -75.11 -20.19 -11.68
CA LEU A 635 -74.01 -19.23 -11.46
C LEU A 635 -72.88 -19.41 -12.48
N ILE A 636 -72.55 -20.65 -12.88
CA ILE A 636 -71.61 -20.92 -13.97
C ILE A 636 -72.16 -20.40 -15.30
N PHE A 637 -73.47 -20.54 -15.55
CA PHE A 637 -74.14 -20.01 -16.74
C PHE A 637 -74.08 -18.48 -16.81
N ILE A 638 -74.31 -17.78 -15.68
CA ILE A 638 -74.11 -16.33 -15.56
C ILE A 638 -72.62 -15.96 -15.78
N ASN A 639 -71.69 -16.77 -15.26
CA ASN A 639 -70.26 -16.52 -15.37
C ASN A 639 -69.71 -16.73 -16.80
N VAL A 640 -70.27 -17.68 -17.55
CA VAL A 640 -69.94 -17.95 -18.97
C VAL A 640 -70.49 -16.86 -19.89
N ASN A 641 -71.68 -16.32 -19.61
CA ASN A 641 -72.28 -15.23 -20.41
C ASN A 641 -71.78 -13.83 -20.04
N SER A 642 -71.06 -13.66 -18.93
CA SER A 642 -70.47 -12.37 -18.56
C SER A 642 -69.19 -12.09 -19.36
N ASN A 643 -69.25 -11.06 -20.23
CA ASN A 643 -68.21 -10.68 -21.18
C ASN A 643 -67.04 -9.88 -20.57
N GLU A 644 -66.92 -9.82 -19.24
CA GLU A 644 -65.93 -8.98 -18.55
C GLU A 644 -64.62 -9.71 -18.17
N LYS A 645 -63.50 -9.01 -18.38
CA LYS A 645 -62.13 -9.55 -18.28
C LYS A 645 -61.59 -9.59 -16.84
N GLY A 646 -61.17 -10.78 -16.42
CA GLY A 646 -59.93 -11.05 -15.67
C GLY A 646 -59.93 -10.87 -14.14
N LYS A 647 -60.31 -9.70 -13.60
CA LYS A 647 -60.16 -9.44 -12.15
C LYS A 647 -61.43 -9.72 -11.35
N PHE A 648 -62.59 -9.37 -11.89
CA PHE A 648 -63.87 -9.59 -11.21
C PHE A 648 -64.22 -11.09 -11.12
N LYS A 649 -63.89 -11.87 -12.15
CA LYS A 649 -64.06 -13.34 -12.16
C LYS A 649 -63.28 -14.05 -11.04
N ASN A 650 -62.04 -13.63 -10.78
CA ASN A 650 -61.23 -14.21 -9.70
C ASN A 650 -61.77 -13.82 -8.32
N LEU A 651 -62.26 -12.59 -8.15
CA LEU A 651 -62.89 -12.16 -6.91
C LEU A 651 -64.20 -12.92 -6.65
N LEU A 652 -65.04 -13.08 -7.67
CA LEU A 652 -66.30 -13.82 -7.59
C LEU A 652 -66.06 -15.31 -7.27
N PHE A 653 -65.00 -15.90 -7.83
CA PHE A 653 -64.56 -17.27 -7.52
C PHE A 653 -64.09 -17.40 -6.07
N VAL A 654 -63.32 -16.44 -5.55
CA VAL A 654 -62.89 -16.45 -4.14
C VAL A 654 -64.09 -16.29 -3.20
N ILE A 655 -65.01 -15.37 -3.51
CA ILE A 655 -66.22 -15.14 -2.70
C ILE A 655 -67.13 -16.37 -2.69
N THR A 656 -67.34 -17.01 -3.83
CA THR A 656 -68.17 -18.23 -3.90
C THR A 656 -67.53 -19.40 -3.14
N ASN A 657 -66.21 -19.56 -3.17
CA ASN A 657 -65.53 -20.56 -2.34
C ASN A 657 -65.60 -20.25 -0.83
N ILE A 658 -65.48 -18.99 -0.42
CA ILE A 658 -65.64 -18.58 0.98
C ILE A 658 -67.06 -18.84 1.46
N LEU A 659 -68.07 -18.47 0.68
CA LEU A 659 -69.47 -18.71 1.00
C LEU A 659 -69.79 -20.21 1.05
N PHE A 660 -69.17 -21.02 0.18
CA PHE A 660 -69.31 -22.47 0.24
C PHE A 660 -68.70 -23.05 1.52
N ILE A 661 -67.51 -22.60 1.93
CA ILE A 661 -66.87 -23.01 3.19
C ILE A 661 -67.70 -22.57 4.40
N LEU A 662 -68.23 -21.34 4.41
CA LEU A 662 -69.08 -20.82 5.47
C LEU A 662 -70.42 -21.56 5.55
N GLY A 663 -71.05 -21.83 4.40
CA GLY A 663 -72.29 -22.61 4.34
C GLY A 663 -72.07 -24.05 4.80
N PHE A 664 -70.97 -24.67 4.40
CA PHE A 664 -70.61 -26.04 4.81
C PHE A 664 -70.29 -26.13 6.31
N THR A 665 -69.58 -25.14 6.86
CA THR A 665 -69.29 -25.07 8.31
C THR A 665 -70.53 -24.76 9.14
N PHE A 666 -71.43 -23.89 8.65
CA PHE A 666 -72.71 -23.62 9.30
C PHE A 666 -73.65 -24.84 9.29
N ALA A 667 -73.71 -25.58 8.18
CA ALA A 667 -74.46 -26.82 8.07
C ALA A 667 -73.94 -27.92 9.03
N ILE A 668 -72.61 -27.99 9.23
CA ILE A 668 -72.01 -28.88 10.23
C ILE A 668 -72.33 -28.43 11.66
N TYR A 669 -72.38 -27.11 11.91
CA TYR A 669 -72.67 -26.53 13.22
C TYR A 669 -74.13 -26.75 13.67
N GLU A 670 -75.10 -26.61 12.77
CA GLU A 670 -76.52 -26.82 13.11
C GLU A 670 -76.84 -28.29 13.45
N GLN A 671 -76.19 -29.25 12.79
CA GLN A 671 -76.59 -30.66 12.89
C GLN A 671 -76.10 -31.36 14.16
N ARG A 672 -75.14 -30.78 14.86
CA ARG A 672 -74.47 -31.40 16.01
C ARG A 672 -74.16 -30.27 16.99
N LYS A 673 -74.80 -30.29 18.17
CA LYS A 673 -74.42 -29.47 19.35
C LYS A 673 -72.99 -29.80 19.78
N TRP A 674 -72.00 -29.42 18.98
CA TRP A 674 -70.59 -29.67 19.21
C TRP A 674 -70.00 -28.40 19.82
N ASN A 675 -69.46 -28.53 21.01
CA ASN A 675 -68.39 -27.64 21.41
C ASN A 675 -67.16 -28.04 20.60
N ILE A 676 -67.07 -27.55 19.36
CA ILE A 676 -65.94 -27.77 18.46
C ILE A 676 -64.60 -27.49 19.16
N PHE A 677 -64.59 -26.49 20.05
CA PHE A 677 -63.42 -26.18 20.88
C PHE A 677 -63.09 -27.27 21.90
N ASP A 678 -64.08 -27.94 22.51
CA ASP A 678 -63.86 -29.06 23.43
C ASP A 678 -63.36 -30.30 22.70
N ASP A 679 -63.85 -30.56 21.48
CA ASP A 679 -63.37 -31.66 20.65
C ASP A 679 -61.94 -31.41 20.15
N ILE A 680 -61.64 -30.20 19.69
CA ILE A 680 -60.27 -29.78 19.37
C ILE A 680 -59.37 -29.92 20.60
N ALA A 681 -59.80 -29.46 21.78
CA ALA A 681 -59.04 -29.58 23.02
C ALA A 681 -58.81 -31.03 23.46
N ASN A 682 -59.81 -31.91 23.29
CA ASN A 682 -59.66 -33.34 23.53
C ASN A 682 -58.71 -34.00 22.52
N ILE A 683 -58.66 -33.51 21.27
CA ILE A 683 -57.72 -33.96 20.24
C ILE A 683 -56.28 -33.53 20.54
N PHE A 684 -56.10 -32.38 21.19
CA PHE A 684 -54.80 -31.92 21.67
C PHE A 684 -54.25 -32.74 22.86
N ASN A 685 -55.11 -33.45 23.60
CA ASN A 685 -54.71 -34.19 24.79
C ASN A 685 -54.16 -35.58 24.44
N VAL A 686 -52.93 -35.60 23.92
CA VAL A 686 -52.18 -36.80 23.48
C VAL A 686 -52.15 -37.89 24.56
N LYS A 687 -52.03 -37.51 25.85
CA LYS A 687 -52.00 -38.45 26.99
C LYS A 687 -53.33 -39.18 27.19
N LYS A 688 -54.46 -38.46 27.08
CA LYS A 688 -55.82 -39.01 27.22
C LYS A 688 -56.16 -39.94 26.05
N GLN A 689 -55.60 -39.70 24.87
CA GLN A 689 -55.84 -40.49 23.66
C GLN A 689 -54.96 -41.75 23.56
N LEU A 690 -53.73 -41.72 24.09
CA LEU A 690 -52.86 -42.91 24.16
C LEU A 690 -53.30 -43.89 25.26
N SER A 691 -53.92 -43.40 26.34
CA SER A 691 -54.32 -44.21 27.51
C SER A 691 -55.74 -44.77 27.44
N SER A 692 -56.59 -44.28 26.53
CA SER A 692 -57.98 -44.75 26.42
C SER A 692 -58.14 -45.78 25.30
N ASN A 693 -58.71 -46.95 25.62
CA ASN A 693 -59.17 -47.95 24.62
C ASN A 693 -60.27 -47.41 23.68
N LYS A 694 -60.78 -46.20 23.95
CA LYS A 694 -61.66 -45.45 23.05
C LYS A 694 -60.81 -44.58 22.13
N HIS A 695 -60.23 -45.19 21.10
CA HIS A 695 -59.68 -44.41 19.99
C HIS A 695 -60.82 -43.57 19.38
N ILE A 696 -60.69 -42.24 19.42
CA ILE A 696 -61.66 -41.31 18.82
C ILE A 696 -61.86 -41.61 17.31
N ILE A 697 -60.90 -42.29 16.68
CA ILE A 697 -60.94 -42.72 15.28
C ILE A 697 -60.90 -44.26 15.17
N ILE A 698 -62.03 -44.91 15.43
CA ILE A 698 -62.19 -46.35 15.13
C ILE A 698 -62.20 -46.51 13.60
N GLY A 699 -61.13 -47.07 13.01
CA GLY A 699 -61.03 -47.38 11.57
C GLY A 699 -59.77 -46.86 10.86
N TYR A 700 -59.12 -45.82 11.38
CA TYR A 700 -57.92 -45.21 10.78
C TYR A 700 -56.76 -45.07 11.78
N LYS A 701 -56.48 -46.15 12.53
CA LYS A 701 -55.42 -46.17 13.56
C LYS A 701 -54.06 -45.70 13.01
N PHE A 702 -53.75 -46.03 11.75
CA PHE A 702 -52.51 -45.63 11.09
C PHE A 702 -52.41 -44.12 10.80
N LEU A 703 -53.45 -43.51 10.22
CA LEU A 703 -53.47 -42.05 9.97
C LEU A 703 -53.39 -41.26 11.26
N TYR A 704 -54.05 -41.76 12.30
CA TYR A 704 -54.00 -41.15 13.62
C TYR A 704 -52.60 -41.23 14.24
N LEU A 705 -51.92 -42.39 14.12
CA LEU A 705 -50.51 -42.53 14.52
C LEU A 705 -49.60 -41.53 13.78
N LEU A 706 -49.75 -41.39 12.46
CA LEU A 706 -49.02 -40.40 11.67
C LEU A 706 -49.27 -38.97 12.15
N TYR A 707 -50.53 -38.63 12.47
CA TYR A 707 -50.88 -37.35 13.06
C TYR A 707 -50.20 -37.14 14.41
N THR A 708 -50.20 -38.13 15.31
CA THR A 708 -49.54 -38.01 16.61
C THR A 708 -48.02 -37.81 16.47
N ILE A 709 -47.38 -38.49 15.51
CA ILE A 709 -45.96 -38.30 15.19
C ILE A 709 -45.71 -36.88 14.69
N LEU A 710 -46.52 -36.40 13.73
CA LEU A 710 -46.41 -35.04 13.19
C LEU A 710 -46.65 -33.97 14.26
N LEU A 711 -47.67 -34.14 15.10
CA LEU A 711 -47.98 -33.24 16.19
C LEU A 711 -46.81 -33.17 17.19
N SER A 712 -46.27 -34.32 17.57
CA SER A 712 -45.10 -34.40 18.46
C SER A 712 -43.89 -33.68 17.86
N PHE A 713 -43.65 -33.87 16.56
CA PHE A 713 -42.60 -33.15 15.84
C PHE A 713 -42.82 -31.64 15.83
N PHE A 714 -44.04 -31.15 15.55
CA PHE A 714 -44.30 -29.71 15.55
C PHE A 714 -44.23 -29.09 16.94
N ILE A 715 -44.70 -29.79 17.98
CA ILE A 715 -44.55 -29.37 19.37
C ILE A 715 -43.06 -29.25 19.72
N TYR A 716 -42.26 -30.24 19.34
CA TYR A 716 -40.81 -30.20 19.54
C TYR A 716 -40.17 -29.00 18.82
N GLN A 717 -40.54 -28.75 17.57
CA GLN A 717 -40.06 -27.58 16.81
C GLN A 717 -40.51 -26.26 17.42
N PHE A 718 -41.75 -26.17 17.92
CA PHE A 718 -42.24 -25.02 18.67
C PHE A 718 -41.41 -24.77 19.93
N ILE A 719 -41.16 -25.81 20.73
CA ILE A 719 -40.33 -25.71 21.93
C ILE A 719 -38.91 -25.24 21.58
N ILE A 720 -38.30 -25.79 20.52
CA ILE A 720 -36.99 -25.35 20.04
C ILE A 720 -37.02 -23.88 19.63
N ALA A 721 -38.01 -23.47 18.84
CA ALA A 721 -38.14 -22.09 18.35
C ALA A 721 -38.30 -21.10 19.51
N VAL A 722 -39.14 -21.43 20.49
CA VAL A 722 -39.30 -20.63 21.71
C VAL A 722 -37.99 -20.57 22.50
N LYS A 723 -37.34 -21.72 22.75
CA LYS A 723 -36.07 -21.80 23.50
C LYS A 723 -34.94 -21.02 22.83
N ARG A 724 -34.87 -21.05 21.50
CA ARG A 724 -33.88 -20.29 20.72
C ARG A 724 -34.15 -18.79 20.73
N LYS A 725 -35.41 -18.37 20.83
CA LYS A 725 -35.78 -16.95 20.93
C LYS A 725 -35.55 -16.37 22.34
N THR A 726 -35.68 -17.21 23.38
CA THR A 726 -35.49 -16.79 24.79
C THR A 726 -34.05 -16.90 25.28
N LYS A 727 -33.26 -17.86 24.77
CA LYS A 727 -31.81 -17.90 24.99
C LYS A 727 -31.11 -16.85 24.12
N ARG A 728 -31.15 -15.59 24.57
CA ARG A 728 -30.18 -14.56 24.19
C ARG A 728 -29.01 -14.61 25.14
#